data_AF-A0A3D0YB13-F1
#
_entry.id   AF-A0A3D0YB13-F1
#
_cell.length_a   1.000
_cell.length_b   1.000
_cell.length_c   1.000
_cell.angle_alpha   90.00
_cell.angle_beta   90.00
_cell.angle_gamma   90.00
#
_symmetry.space_group_name_H-M   'P 1'
#
loop_
_entity.id
_entity.type
_entity.pdbx_description
1 polymer ?
#
loop_
_entity_poly.entity_id
_entity_poly.type
_entity_poly.pdbx_seq_one_letter_code
_entity_poly.pdbx_strand_id
1 'polypeptide(L)'
;MKSLKVLICMVGILIGINLNLVLAATDSELISTVRSQLNTYESYLTKDVDDSVLNSVEALKNTVNQISNYDNREDIMGEVNDLIEKLEDIISGEDLVKVSSAIKMDFKDGNMCLLLPNTNLRYTFSVVVENADSGAEILTCSAGENDKVILPTLKKAMNIKYTVNILYGTIVKKETTGTYYFNDTEVPKITAIYVLNDKLYVTAMDNYEFASKRFVYTIADDDTNSNTYFEIDEYPTTVQIQVKDLFNNSAKYDITVTGDAKVYYGEVSKSIQDDIEEENESSFKKDSKFNNIVISEYGKKLYYLDAFDDLFKDEFGRSYNEEDIEIISCPLAYDQKEGTISLNTSGFYEIIFEDTDDDDKISAYLVIGNENGTVIDYYSEIKDNIPNYVTDGTIYLNNYITLVPKAKYINDNGIKNSFIRVIAGEKVYSVTDNITLNHEGITTIHIYNLATGKISEHTLYYKKPVSNVVAFTDLGSSWAKDIVTQMVSSGIVDGYDDLTFRPNNNVTVKEFIAMLNRVNPNVVKETINNIDINLNRTDWAYYEVKNVLSKINSTALTESVLINKYDTPITREEVAFLISNYCNYTAGTVNSTYTDINTSKYLTDMLKLVARGVLNGYEDYTIKPTNYLTRAEAVTILSRIRGSY
;
A
#
# COMPACT_ATOMS: atom_id res chain seq x y z
N MET A 1 -74.37 -34.46 -42.97
CA MET A 1 -74.25 -32.99 -43.16
C MET A 1 -72.93 -32.56 -42.53
N LYS A 2 -71.80 -32.40 -43.21
CA LYS A 2 -71.47 -31.95 -44.57
C LYS A 2 -70.50 -33.01 -45.15
N SER A 3 -70.89 -34.01 -45.93
CA SER A 3 -71.13 -33.92 -47.39
C SER A 3 -70.55 -32.67 -48.07
N LEU A 4 -69.94 -32.89 -49.24
CA LEU A 4 -69.97 -31.94 -50.36
C LEU A 4 -68.85 -30.90 -50.51
N LYS A 5 -67.59 -31.21 -50.22
CA LYS A 5 -66.45 -30.44 -50.77
C LYS A 5 -65.36 -31.25 -51.48
N VAL A 6 -65.32 -32.56 -51.31
CA VAL A 6 -64.39 -33.44 -52.04
C VAL A 6 -64.97 -33.92 -53.39
N LEU A 7 -66.24 -33.62 -53.67
CA LEU A 7 -66.95 -34.08 -54.88
C LEU A 7 -67.33 -32.94 -55.86
N ILE A 8 -66.81 -31.71 -55.70
CA ILE A 8 -67.12 -30.57 -56.60
C ILE A 8 -65.90 -29.98 -57.33
N CYS A 9 -64.65 -30.29 -56.98
CA CYS A 9 -63.51 -29.93 -57.86
C CYS A 9 -63.04 -31.07 -58.77
N MET A 10 -63.29 -32.34 -58.42
CA MET A 10 -62.92 -33.50 -59.26
C MET A 10 -64.02 -33.95 -60.24
N VAL A 11 -65.19 -33.28 -60.27
CA VAL A 11 -66.31 -33.62 -61.17
C VAL A 11 -66.50 -32.56 -62.27
N GLY A 12 -65.58 -31.58 -62.38
CA GLY A 12 -65.62 -30.53 -63.40
C GLY A 12 -64.84 -30.79 -64.68
N ILE A 13 -64.03 -31.86 -64.78
CA ILE A 13 -63.07 -32.03 -65.90
C ILE A 13 -63.21 -33.36 -66.66
N LEU A 14 -64.01 -34.33 -66.20
CA LEU A 14 -64.04 -35.67 -66.82
C LEU A 14 -65.34 -36.13 -67.50
N ILE A 15 -66.33 -35.27 -67.74
CA ILE A 15 -67.47 -35.62 -68.62
C ILE A 15 -67.74 -34.48 -69.59
N GLY A 16 -67.05 -34.55 -70.72
CA GLY A 16 -67.22 -33.69 -71.89
C GLY A 16 -66.53 -34.30 -73.10
N ILE A 17 -66.65 -35.62 -73.28
CA ILE A 17 -66.26 -36.26 -74.54
C ILE A 17 -67.21 -35.73 -75.61
N ASN A 18 -66.63 -34.90 -76.48
CA ASN A 18 -66.90 -34.75 -77.91
C ASN A 18 -68.31 -35.10 -78.38
N LEU A 19 -69.10 -34.07 -78.71
CA LEU A 19 -69.81 -34.00 -79.99
C LEU A 19 -70.42 -32.60 -80.15
N ASN A 20 -69.68 -31.69 -80.80
CA ASN A 20 -70.14 -30.95 -81.98
C ASN A 20 -69.29 -29.72 -82.30
N LEU A 21 -69.00 -29.61 -83.59
CA LEU A 21 -68.48 -28.47 -84.34
C LEU A 21 -66.97 -28.21 -84.23
N VAL A 22 -66.30 -28.72 -85.26
CA VAL A 22 -65.03 -28.20 -85.80
C VAL A 22 -65.10 -26.68 -85.88
N LEU A 23 -64.55 -26.01 -84.89
CA LEU A 23 -63.69 -24.86 -85.12
C LEU A 23 -62.30 -25.39 -84.83
N ALA A 24 -61.43 -25.47 -85.84
CA ALA A 24 -60.03 -25.70 -85.60
C ALA A 24 -59.59 -24.56 -84.65
N ALA A 25 -59.21 -24.90 -83.41
CA ALA A 25 -58.64 -23.94 -82.50
C ALA A 25 -57.51 -23.23 -83.24
N THR A 26 -57.55 -21.90 -83.28
CA THR A 26 -56.53 -21.18 -84.04
C THR A 26 -55.16 -21.42 -83.40
N ASP A 27 -54.08 -21.37 -84.18
CA ASP A 27 -52.73 -21.48 -83.63
C ASP A 27 -52.54 -20.53 -82.42
N SER A 28 -53.10 -19.31 -82.46
CA SER A 28 -53.07 -18.36 -81.35
C SER A 28 -53.74 -18.85 -80.06
N GLU A 29 -54.81 -19.63 -80.17
CA GLU A 29 -55.56 -20.18 -79.03
C GLU A 29 -54.80 -21.35 -78.41
N LEU A 30 -54.26 -22.26 -79.24
CA LEU A 30 -53.39 -23.36 -78.81
C LEU A 30 -52.12 -22.84 -78.12
N ILE A 31 -51.45 -21.85 -78.71
CA ILE A 31 -50.24 -21.22 -78.15
C ILE A 31 -50.54 -20.60 -76.78
N SER A 32 -51.63 -19.84 -76.67
CA SER A 32 -52.01 -19.20 -75.40
C SER A 32 -52.32 -20.23 -74.31
N THR A 33 -52.98 -21.33 -74.66
CA THR A 33 -53.29 -22.40 -73.71
C THR A 33 -52.01 -23.09 -73.23
N VAL A 34 -51.12 -23.48 -74.14
CA VAL A 34 -49.87 -24.16 -73.78
C VAL A 34 -48.98 -23.26 -72.93
N ARG A 35 -48.78 -21.98 -73.31
CA ARG A 35 -47.95 -21.05 -72.51
C ARG A 35 -48.52 -20.77 -71.12
N SER A 36 -49.85 -20.70 -71.00
CA SER A 36 -50.51 -20.57 -69.68
C SER A 36 -50.25 -21.79 -68.80
N GLN A 37 -50.32 -22.99 -69.38
CA GLN A 37 -50.01 -24.24 -68.68
C GLN A 37 -48.51 -24.35 -68.35
N LEU A 38 -47.62 -24.01 -69.27
CA LEU A 38 -46.17 -23.94 -69.04
C LEU A 38 -45.84 -23.02 -67.87
N ASN A 39 -46.34 -21.78 -67.86
CA ASN A 39 -46.13 -20.85 -66.74
C ASN A 39 -46.65 -21.42 -65.40
N THR A 40 -47.75 -22.18 -65.44
CA THR A 40 -48.28 -22.85 -64.25
C THR A 40 -47.34 -23.95 -63.76
N TYR A 41 -46.83 -24.79 -64.66
CA TYR A 41 -45.92 -25.88 -64.35
C TYR A 41 -44.50 -25.38 -64.00
N GLU A 42 -44.02 -24.30 -64.59
CA GLU A 42 -42.81 -23.60 -64.18
C GLU A 42 -42.91 -23.12 -62.73
N SER A 43 -44.09 -22.68 -62.29
CA SER A 43 -44.30 -22.33 -60.88
C SER A 43 -44.17 -23.53 -59.92
N TYR A 44 -44.22 -24.76 -60.43
CA TYR A 44 -44.01 -25.99 -59.66
C TYR A 44 -42.54 -26.37 -59.54
N LEU A 45 -41.62 -25.75 -60.29
CA LEU A 45 -40.16 -25.89 -60.11
C LEU A 45 -39.65 -25.36 -58.75
N THR A 46 -40.53 -25.00 -57.84
CA THR A 46 -40.23 -24.59 -56.45
C THR A 46 -41.15 -25.28 -55.43
N LYS A 47 -41.95 -26.26 -55.85
CA LYS A 47 -42.95 -26.97 -55.05
C LYS A 47 -42.77 -28.49 -55.19
N ASP A 48 -43.61 -29.27 -54.52
CA ASP A 48 -43.58 -30.73 -54.61
C ASP A 48 -43.85 -31.18 -56.06
N VAL A 49 -42.81 -31.72 -56.72
CA VAL A 49 -42.86 -32.27 -58.08
C VAL A 49 -42.69 -33.78 -58.02
N ASP A 50 -43.57 -34.48 -58.73
CA ASP A 50 -43.55 -35.92 -58.92
C ASP A 50 -43.75 -36.28 -60.41
N ASP A 51 -43.72 -37.58 -60.71
CA ASP A 51 -43.90 -38.09 -62.07
C ASP A 51 -45.24 -37.68 -62.69
N SER A 52 -46.27 -37.35 -61.88
CA SER A 52 -47.58 -36.92 -62.38
C SER A 52 -47.49 -35.53 -63.03
N VAL A 53 -46.72 -34.62 -62.43
CA VAL A 53 -46.46 -33.29 -63.00
C VAL A 53 -45.65 -33.41 -64.29
N LEU A 54 -44.58 -34.23 -64.29
CA LEU A 54 -43.77 -34.49 -65.47
C LEU A 54 -44.62 -35.04 -66.62
N ASN A 55 -45.39 -36.10 -66.38
CA ASN A 55 -46.31 -36.69 -67.36
C ASN A 55 -47.34 -35.68 -67.89
N SER A 56 -47.79 -34.74 -67.05
CA SER A 56 -48.72 -33.68 -67.45
C SER A 56 -48.08 -32.65 -68.39
N VAL A 57 -46.81 -32.31 -68.16
CA VAL A 57 -46.04 -31.43 -69.06
C VAL A 57 -45.71 -32.15 -70.36
N GLU A 58 -45.34 -33.42 -70.31
CA GLU A 58 -45.13 -34.25 -71.51
C GLU A 58 -46.38 -34.32 -72.40
N ALA A 59 -47.57 -34.39 -71.79
CA ALA A 59 -48.83 -34.40 -72.53
C ALA A 59 -49.06 -33.10 -73.35
N LEU A 60 -48.45 -31.96 -72.96
CA LEU A 60 -48.52 -30.71 -73.73
C LEU A 60 -47.89 -30.84 -75.12
N LYS A 61 -46.92 -31.76 -75.31
CA LYS A 61 -46.32 -32.05 -76.63
C LYS A 61 -47.40 -32.40 -77.66
N ASN A 62 -48.45 -33.11 -77.25
CA ASN A 62 -49.56 -33.49 -78.13
C ASN A 62 -50.39 -32.28 -78.59
N THR A 63 -50.52 -31.25 -77.74
CA THR A 63 -51.21 -29.99 -78.07
C THR A 63 -50.33 -29.10 -78.94
N VAL A 64 -49.03 -29.00 -78.64
CA VAL A 64 -48.05 -28.26 -79.46
C VAL A 64 -47.97 -28.82 -80.87
N ASN A 65 -48.01 -30.15 -81.03
CA ASN A 65 -48.01 -30.81 -82.34
C ASN A 65 -49.21 -30.47 -83.24
N GLN A 66 -50.28 -29.88 -82.70
CA GLN A 66 -51.45 -29.43 -83.47
C GLN A 66 -51.30 -28.01 -84.04
N ILE A 67 -50.25 -27.27 -83.65
CA ILE A 67 -49.96 -25.93 -84.17
C ILE A 67 -49.44 -26.04 -85.60
N SER A 68 -50.04 -25.27 -86.51
CA SER A 68 -49.79 -25.32 -87.95
C SER A 68 -48.52 -24.58 -88.35
N ASN A 69 -48.27 -23.43 -87.73
CA ASN A 69 -47.07 -22.62 -87.93
C ASN A 69 -45.82 -23.33 -87.35
N TYR A 70 -44.86 -23.63 -88.23
CA TYR A 70 -43.65 -24.38 -87.89
C TYR A 70 -42.78 -23.67 -86.84
N ASP A 71 -42.51 -22.38 -87.03
CA ASP A 71 -41.61 -21.61 -86.15
C ASP A 71 -42.20 -21.50 -84.74
N ASN A 72 -43.50 -21.21 -84.63
CA ASN A 72 -44.19 -21.16 -83.34
C ASN A 72 -44.24 -22.53 -82.65
N ARG A 73 -44.38 -23.62 -83.42
CA ARG A 73 -44.41 -24.97 -82.88
C ARG A 73 -43.05 -25.38 -82.33
N GLU A 74 -41.96 -25.13 -83.07
CA GLU A 74 -40.60 -25.43 -82.62
C GLU A 74 -40.22 -24.61 -81.37
N ASP A 75 -40.53 -23.31 -81.35
CA ASP A 75 -40.27 -22.41 -80.21
C ASP A 75 -40.90 -22.96 -78.92
N ILE A 76 -42.21 -23.25 -78.97
CA ILE A 76 -42.95 -23.75 -77.81
C ILE A 76 -42.58 -25.19 -77.47
N MET A 77 -42.24 -26.03 -78.46
CA MET A 77 -41.73 -27.38 -78.20
C MET A 77 -40.38 -27.32 -77.47
N GLY A 78 -39.54 -26.33 -77.78
CA GLY A 78 -38.32 -26.00 -77.05
C GLY A 78 -38.62 -25.65 -75.59
N GLU A 79 -39.57 -24.75 -75.34
CA GLU A 79 -40.02 -24.39 -73.97
C GLU A 79 -40.52 -25.61 -73.19
N VAL A 80 -41.32 -26.49 -73.81
CA VAL A 80 -41.83 -27.73 -73.18
C VAL A 80 -40.70 -28.70 -72.85
N ASN A 81 -39.75 -28.92 -73.77
CA ASN A 81 -38.63 -29.84 -73.55
C ASN A 81 -37.67 -29.32 -72.48
N ASP A 82 -37.39 -28.02 -72.45
CA ASP A 82 -36.56 -27.40 -71.42
C ASP A 82 -37.20 -27.55 -70.02
N LEU A 83 -38.52 -27.38 -69.92
CA LEU A 83 -39.23 -27.63 -68.66
C LEU A 83 -39.21 -29.11 -68.26
N ILE A 84 -39.33 -30.04 -69.21
CA ILE A 84 -39.22 -31.48 -68.95
C ILE A 84 -37.84 -31.83 -68.43
N GLU A 85 -36.76 -31.36 -69.07
CA GLU A 85 -35.38 -31.61 -68.63
C GLU A 85 -35.14 -31.09 -67.21
N LYS A 86 -35.66 -29.90 -66.89
CA LYS A 86 -35.61 -29.34 -65.52
C LYS A 86 -36.36 -30.22 -64.52
N LEU A 87 -37.57 -30.69 -64.86
CA LEU A 87 -38.37 -31.55 -63.99
C LEU A 87 -37.72 -32.94 -63.81
N GLU A 88 -37.12 -33.50 -64.85
CA GLU A 88 -36.36 -34.76 -64.81
C GLU A 88 -35.10 -34.65 -63.93
N ASP A 89 -34.35 -33.53 -64.02
CA ASP A 89 -33.20 -33.24 -63.14
C ASP A 89 -33.64 -33.17 -61.66
N ILE A 90 -34.77 -32.50 -61.38
CA ILE A 90 -35.35 -32.43 -60.03
C ILE A 90 -35.84 -33.81 -59.52
N ILE A 91 -36.43 -34.61 -60.40
CA ILE A 91 -36.96 -35.94 -60.05
C ILE A 91 -35.81 -36.93 -59.80
N SER A 92 -34.80 -36.92 -60.68
CA SER A 92 -33.63 -37.81 -60.61
C SER A 92 -32.70 -37.45 -59.44
N GLY A 93 -32.53 -36.16 -59.15
CA GLY A 93 -31.69 -35.68 -58.04
C GLY A 93 -30.21 -36.04 -58.20
N GLU A 94 -29.69 -36.06 -59.42
CA GLU A 94 -28.29 -36.43 -59.71
C GLU A 94 -27.28 -35.53 -58.96
N ASP A 95 -27.63 -34.27 -58.71
CA ASP A 95 -26.83 -33.29 -57.98
C ASP A 95 -26.79 -33.51 -56.46
N LEU A 96 -27.73 -34.27 -55.88
CA LEU A 96 -27.86 -34.49 -54.43
C LEU A 96 -26.62 -35.17 -53.82
N VAL A 97 -25.85 -35.93 -54.61
CA VAL A 97 -24.56 -36.49 -54.16
C VAL A 97 -23.59 -35.35 -53.85
N LYS A 98 -23.46 -34.39 -54.76
CA LYS A 98 -22.59 -33.23 -54.59
C LYS A 98 -23.06 -32.33 -53.44
N VAL A 99 -24.36 -32.04 -53.38
CA VAL A 99 -24.96 -31.26 -52.27
C VAL A 99 -24.68 -31.92 -50.93
N SER A 100 -24.95 -33.22 -50.78
CA SER A 100 -24.69 -33.93 -49.52
C SER A 100 -23.22 -33.94 -49.10
N SER A 101 -22.30 -34.11 -50.05
CA SER A 101 -20.85 -34.15 -49.78
C SER A 101 -20.27 -32.80 -49.35
N ALA A 102 -20.99 -31.71 -49.61
CA ALA A 102 -20.56 -30.35 -49.26
C ALA A 102 -21.01 -29.92 -47.85
N ILE A 103 -21.93 -30.66 -47.22
CA ILE A 103 -22.35 -30.43 -45.84
C ILE A 103 -21.21 -30.83 -44.90
N LYS A 104 -20.75 -29.91 -44.06
CA LYS A 104 -19.65 -30.17 -43.11
C LYS A 104 -19.75 -29.31 -41.86
N MET A 105 -19.14 -29.81 -40.79
CA MET A 105 -18.93 -29.06 -39.55
C MET A 105 -17.72 -28.14 -39.69
N ASP A 106 -17.80 -26.95 -39.11
CA ASP A 106 -16.70 -25.97 -39.11
C ASP A 106 -16.78 -25.05 -37.86
N PHE A 107 -15.68 -24.38 -37.54
CA PHE A 107 -15.60 -23.38 -36.47
C PHE A 107 -15.45 -21.99 -37.07
N LYS A 108 -16.42 -21.11 -36.81
CA LYS A 108 -16.39 -19.72 -37.27
C LYS A 108 -16.89 -18.78 -36.20
N ASP A 109 -16.19 -17.66 -36.03
CA ASP A 109 -16.62 -16.56 -35.16
C ASP A 109 -16.89 -17.03 -33.71
N GLY A 110 -16.01 -17.90 -33.18
CA GLY A 110 -16.13 -18.47 -31.83
C GLY A 110 -17.24 -19.52 -31.66
N ASN A 111 -17.91 -19.92 -32.73
CA ASN A 111 -19.04 -20.85 -32.68
C ASN A 111 -18.86 -22.05 -33.62
N MET A 112 -19.22 -23.23 -33.13
CA MET A 112 -19.34 -24.44 -33.93
C MET A 112 -20.61 -24.37 -34.76
N CYS A 113 -20.47 -24.59 -36.06
CA CYS A 113 -21.57 -24.47 -37.01
C CYS A 113 -21.61 -25.65 -37.98
N LEU A 114 -22.80 -26.05 -38.40
CA LEU A 114 -22.99 -26.89 -39.58
C LEU A 114 -23.15 -25.99 -40.80
N LEU A 115 -22.25 -26.14 -41.78
CA LEU A 115 -22.25 -25.36 -43.01
C LEU A 115 -23.12 -26.06 -44.06
N LEU A 116 -24.15 -25.36 -44.53
CA LEU A 116 -25.02 -25.84 -45.60
C LEU A 116 -24.58 -25.24 -46.95
N PRO A 117 -24.52 -26.03 -48.03
CA PRO A 117 -24.04 -25.56 -49.31
C PRO A 117 -25.03 -24.64 -50.01
N ASN A 118 -24.53 -23.87 -50.99
CA ASN A 118 -25.38 -23.15 -51.94
C ASN A 118 -26.07 -24.15 -52.88
N THR A 119 -27.37 -24.00 -53.10
CA THR A 119 -28.16 -24.84 -54.02
C THR A 119 -28.85 -24.05 -55.13
N ASN A 120 -28.55 -22.75 -55.27
CA ASN A 120 -29.23 -21.81 -56.17
C ASN A 120 -30.76 -21.81 -56.01
N LEU A 121 -31.23 -21.75 -54.76
CA LEU A 121 -32.62 -21.76 -54.31
C LEU A 121 -33.40 -23.06 -54.62
N ARG A 122 -32.70 -24.13 -54.99
CA ARG A 122 -33.32 -25.41 -55.37
C ARG A 122 -33.78 -26.23 -54.17
N TYR A 123 -32.99 -26.27 -53.09
CA TYR A 123 -33.28 -27.11 -51.93
C TYR A 123 -33.35 -26.29 -50.64
N THR A 124 -34.12 -26.80 -49.69
CA THR A 124 -34.07 -26.36 -48.29
C THR A 124 -33.58 -27.50 -47.40
N PHE A 125 -33.23 -27.19 -46.17
CA PHE A 125 -32.66 -28.17 -45.25
C PHE A 125 -33.49 -28.24 -43.97
N SER A 126 -33.74 -29.46 -43.49
CA SER A 126 -34.16 -29.70 -42.12
C SER A 126 -33.02 -30.40 -41.40
N VAL A 127 -32.55 -29.77 -40.32
CA VAL A 127 -31.38 -30.20 -39.56
C VAL A 127 -31.84 -30.65 -38.18
N VAL A 128 -31.45 -31.86 -37.81
CA VAL A 128 -31.57 -32.40 -36.46
C VAL A 128 -30.17 -32.67 -35.95
N VAL A 129 -29.88 -32.20 -34.75
CA VAL A 129 -28.61 -32.40 -34.06
C VAL A 129 -28.88 -33.08 -32.74
N GLU A 130 -28.17 -34.17 -32.49
CA GLU A 130 -28.32 -35.04 -31.33
C GLU A 130 -26.97 -35.21 -30.64
N ASN A 131 -27.03 -35.54 -29.36
CA ASN A 131 -25.90 -36.12 -28.67
C ASN A 131 -25.65 -37.53 -29.24
N ALA A 132 -24.48 -37.78 -29.81
CA ALA A 132 -24.15 -39.07 -30.42
C ALA A 132 -24.01 -40.22 -29.39
N ASP A 133 -23.69 -39.88 -28.14
CA ASP A 133 -23.48 -40.84 -27.05
C ASP A 133 -24.79 -41.26 -26.36
N SER A 134 -25.75 -40.33 -26.22
CA SER A 134 -27.04 -40.58 -25.55
C SER A 134 -28.25 -40.63 -26.48
N GLY A 135 -28.12 -40.18 -27.72
CA GLY A 135 -29.23 -40.00 -28.67
C GLY A 135 -30.19 -38.86 -28.31
N ALA A 136 -29.86 -38.02 -27.32
CA ALA A 136 -30.72 -36.92 -26.90
C ALA A 136 -30.69 -35.78 -27.94
N GLU A 137 -31.86 -35.35 -28.39
CA GLU A 137 -32.01 -34.22 -29.32
C GLU A 137 -31.52 -32.91 -28.66
N ILE A 138 -30.69 -32.18 -29.38
CA ILE A 138 -30.06 -30.92 -28.95
C ILE A 138 -30.67 -29.73 -29.70
N LEU A 139 -30.92 -29.88 -31.00
CA LEU A 139 -31.43 -28.84 -31.88
C LEU A 139 -32.20 -29.46 -33.03
N THR A 140 -33.36 -28.90 -33.35
CA THR A 140 -34.09 -29.17 -34.59
C THR A 140 -34.46 -27.84 -35.22
N CYS A 141 -34.06 -27.61 -36.48
CA CYS A 141 -34.37 -26.37 -37.19
C CYS A 141 -34.48 -26.58 -38.71
N SER A 142 -35.24 -25.69 -39.35
CA SER A 142 -35.18 -25.52 -40.81
C SER A 142 -34.16 -24.45 -41.16
N ALA A 143 -33.42 -24.65 -42.25
CA ALA A 143 -32.40 -23.74 -42.72
C ALA A 143 -32.46 -23.60 -44.25
N GLY A 144 -32.11 -22.41 -44.74
CA GLY A 144 -31.94 -22.10 -46.15
C GLY A 144 -30.55 -22.48 -46.67
N GLU A 145 -30.30 -22.19 -47.94
CA GLU A 145 -28.98 -22.38 -48.54
C GLU A 145 -27.96 -21.35 -48.06
N ASN A 146 -26.67 -21.73 -48.04
CA ASN A 146 -25.57 -20.94 -47.46
C ASN A 146 -25.74 -20.58 -45.97
N ASP A 147 -26.77 -21.10 -45.30
CA ASP A 147 -26.93 -20.86 -43.87
C ASP A 147 -25.84 -21.56 -43.08
N LYS A 148 -25.46 -20.90 -41.98
CA LYS A 148 -24.65 -21.48 -40.92
C LYS A 148 -25.60 -21.84 -39.78
N VAL A 149 -25.81 -23.12 -39.54
CA VAL A 149 -26.59 -23.55 -38.38
C VAL A 149 -25.67 -23.53 -37.17
N ILE A 150 -25.79 -22.48 -36.35
CA ILE A 150 -25.03 -22.33 -35.11
C ILE A 150 -25.52 -23.37 -34.11
N LEU A 151 -24.60 -24.18 -33.59
CA LEU A 151 -24.94 -25.19 -32.58
C LEU A 151 -24.97 -24.56 -31.19
N PRO A 152 -25.85 -25.02 -30.29
CA PRO A 152 -25.90 -24.52 -28.93
C PRO A 152 -24.61 -24.84 -28.17
N THR A 153 -24.21 -23.94 -27.26
CA THR A 153 -23.07 -24.15 -26.38
C THR A 153 -23.29 -25.39 -25.50
N LEU A 154 -22.41 -26.37 -25.64
CA LEU A 154 -22.50 -27.62 -24.90
C LEU A 154 -21.89 -27.46 -23.50
N LYS A 155 -22.59 -27.92 -22.46
CA LYS A 155 -22.11 -27.82 -21.06
C LYS A 155 -21.08 -28.88 -20.65
N LYS A 156 -20.80 -29.85 -21.52
CA LYS A 156 -19.84 -30.95 -21.35
C LYS A 156 -19.39 -31.43 -22.72
N ALA A 157 -18.25 -32.10 -22.81
CA ALA A 157 -17.83 -32.83 -24.01
C ALA A 157 -18.91 -33.84 -24.42
N MET A 158 -19.61 -33.58 -25.52
CA MET A 158 -20.63 -34.48 -26.07
C MET A 158 -20.35 -34.63 -27.55
N ASN A 159 -20.14 -35.85 -28.02
CA ASN A 159 -20.01 -36.09 -29.46
C ASN A 159 -21.32 -35.68 -30.15
N ILE A 160 -21.22 -35.07 -31.32
CA ILE A 160 -22.38 -34.51 -32.03
C ILE A 160 -22.71 -35.40 -33.20
N LYS A 161 -23.95 -35.86 -33.28
CA LYS A 161 -24.49 -36.47 -34.49
C LYS A 161 -25.45 -35.47 -35.13
N TYR A 162 -25.29 -35.24 -36.42
CA TYR A 162 -26.22 -34.42 -37.20
C TYR A 162 -26.89 -35.26 -38.28
N THR A 163 -28.16 -34.96 -38.52
CA THR A 163 -28.96 -35.49 -39.61
C THR A 163 -29.49 -34.29 -40.40
N VAL A 164 -29.19 -34.24 -41.68
CA VAL A 164 -29.68 -33.22 -42.60
C VAL A 164 -30.55 -33.87 -43.66
N ASN A 165 -31.82 -33.50 -43.65
CA ASN A 165 -32.76 -33.82 -44.70
C ASN A 165 -32.71 -32.72 -45.77
N ILE A 166 -32.29 -33.09 -46.97
CA ILE A 166 -32.30 -32.22 -48.16
C ILE A 166 -33.70 -32.30 -48.75
N LEU A 167 -34.41 -31.17 -48.71
CA LEU A 167 -35.82 -31.06 -49.04
C LEU A 167 -36.00 -30.33 -50.36
N TYR A 168 -36.93 -30.84 -51.17
CA TYR A 168 -37.47 -30.12 -52.30
C TYR A 168 -38.97 -29.88 -52.04
N GLY A 169 -39.35 -28.65 -51.76
CA GLY A 169 -40.66 -28.36 -51.15
C GLY A 169 -40.77 -28.98 -49.76
N THR A 170 -41.71 -29.92 -49.59
CA THR A 170 -41.92 -30.69 -48.35
C THR A 170 -41.38 -32.11 -48.42
N ILE A 171 -40.90 -32.54 -49.60
CA ILE A 171 -40.45 -33.91 -49.84
C ILE A 171 -38.96 -34.05 -49.51
N VAL A 172 -38.62 -35.04 -48.68
CA VAL A 172 -37.23 -35.44 -48.42
C VAL A 172 -36.69 -36.17 -49.64
N LYS A 173 -35.71 -35.58 -50.31
CA LYS A 173 -35.05 -36.17 -51.47
C LYS A 173 -33.81 -36.98 -51.08
N LYS A 174 -33.12 -36.56 -50.01
CA LYS A 174 -31.97 -37.28 -49.47
C LYS A 174 -31.78 -36.98 -47.99
N GLU A 175 -31.51 -38.00 -47.21
CA GLU A 175 -31.03 -37.87 -45.84
C GLU A 175 -29.50 -38.03 -45.82
N THR A 176 -28.81 -37.15 -45.10
CA THR A 176 -27.36 -37.22 -44.88
C THR A 176 -27.10 -37.15 -43.39
N THR A 177 -26.31 -38.09 -42.88
CA THR A 177 -25.91 -38.13 -41.47
C THR A 177 -24.40 -38.00 -41.33
N GLY A 178 -23.95 -37.40 -40.24
CA GLY A 178 -22.54 -37.33 -39.88
C GLY A 178 -22.36 -37.23 -38.37
N THR A 179 -21.17 -37.62 -37.91
CA THR A 179 -20.81 -37.55 -36.50
C THR A 179 -19.50 -36.78 -36.35
N TYR A 180 -19.51 -35.76 -35.50
CA TYR A 180 -18.33 -35.02 -35.08
C TYR A 180 -17.93 -35.48 -33.67
N TYR A 181 -16.73 -36.05 -33.56
CA TYR A 181 -16.18 -36.48 -32.29
C TYR A 181 -15.30 -35.38 -31.72
N PHE A 182 -15.58 -34.98 -30.48
CA PHE A 182 -14.65 -34.11 -29.75
C PHE A 182 -13.54 -34.98 -29.15
N ASN A 183 -12.30 -34.66 -29.48
CA ASN A 183 -11.14 -35.29 -28.86
C ASN A 183 -10.20 -34.18 -28.39
N ASP A 184 -10.16 -33.98 -27.08
CA ASP A 184 -9.21 -33.09 -26.44
C ASP A 184 -8.36 -33.87 -25.44
N THR A 185 -7.06 -33.80 -25.64
CA THR A 185 -6.06 -34.49 -24.81
C THR A 185 -5.05 -33.50 -24.23
N GLU A 186 -5.18 -32.22 -24.54
CA GLU A 186 -4.27 -31.19 -24.02
C GLU A 186 -4.74 -30.74 -22.64
N VAL A 187 -3.80 -30.34 -21.80
CA VAL A 187 -4.13 -29.79 -20.47
C VAL A 187 -4.39 -28.29 -20.60
N PRO A 188 -5.33 -27.72 -19.83
CA PRO A 188 -5.54 -26.29 -19.81
C PRO A 188 -4.29 -25.57 -19.32
N LYS A 189 -3.99 -24.38 -19.87
CA LYS A 189 -2.81 -23.59 -19.51
C LYS A 189 -3.19 -22.50 -18.51
N ILE A 190 -2.60 -22.53 -17.32
CA ILE A 190 -2.68 -21.40 -16.37
C ILE A 190 -1.91 -20.21 -16.98
N THR A 191 -2.55 -19.04 -17.05
CA THR A 191 -2.00 -17.83 -17.67
C THR A 191 -1.51 -16.82 -16.65
N ALA A 192 -2.18 -16.69 -15.50
CA ALA A 192 -1.71 -15.85 -14.41
C ALA A 192 -2.28 -16.28 -13.05
N ILE A 193 -1.53 -16.01 -11.99
CA ILE A 193 -1.93 -16.17 -10.58
C ILE A 193 -1.55 -14.90 -9.85
N TYR A 194 -2.51 -14.24 -9.19
CA TYR A 194 -2.28 -13.00 -8.46
C TYR A 194 -3.21 -12.89 -7.25
N VAL A 195 -2.84 -12.07 -6.27
CA VAL A 195 -3.67 -11.73 -5.11
C VAL A 195 -3.95 -10.25 -5.11
N LEU A 196 -5.20 -9.88 -4.91
CA LEU A 196 -5.68 -8.51 -4.80
C LEU A 196 -6.87 -8.47 -3.83
N ASN A 197 -6.87 -7.59 -2.84
CA ASN A 197 -7.93 -7.47 -1.83
C ASN A 197 -8.18 -8.79 -1.08
N ASP A 198 -7.09 -9.40 -0.60
CA ASP A 198 -7.06 -10.71 0.07
C ASP A 198 -7.69 -11.86 -0.72
N LYS A 199 -7.77 -11.73 -2.05
CA LYS A 199 -8.38 -12.71 -2.94
C LYS A 199 -7.37 -13.21 -3.94
N LEU A 200 -7.14 -14.52 -3.93
CA LEU A 200 -6.34 -15.24 -4.92
C LEU A 200 -7.15 -15.48 -6.18
N TYR A 201 -6.71 -14.88 -7.27
CA TYR A 201 -7.25 -15.04 -8.61
C TYR A 201 -6.37 -15.96 -9.44
N VAL A 202 -7.01 -16.81 -10.24
CA VAL A 202 -6.33 -17.69 -11.20
C VAL A 202 -6.99 -17.49 -12.55
N THR A 203 -6.18 -17.24 -13.57
CA THR A 203 -6.63 -17.19 -14.97
C THR A 203 -6.04 -18.36 -15.74
N ALA A 204 -6.81 -18.92 -16.67
CA ALA A 204 -6.40 -20.02 -17.52
C ALA A 204 -7.03 -19.92 -18.90
N MET A 205 -6.39 -20.54 -19.88
CA MET A 205 -6.85 -20.67 -21.26
C MET A 205 -6.85 -22.13 -21.69
N ASP A 206 -7.73 -22.47 -22.64
CA ASP A 206 -7.88 -23.80 -23.20
C ASP A 206 -7.90 -23.73 -24.74
N ASN A 207 -7.56 -24.83 -25.43
CA ASN A 207 -7.43 -24.91 -26.89
C ASN A 207 -8.79 -24.92 -27.62
N TYR A 208 -9.84 -25.41 -26.97
CA TYR A 208 -11.22 -25.26 -27.42
C TYR A 208 -11.83 -24.03 -26.73
N GLU A 209 -11.99 -22.93 -27.48
CA GLU A 209 -12.69 -21.71 -27.04
C GLU A 209 -14.15 -21.96 -26.56
N PHE A 210 -14.64 -23.20 -26.71
CA PHE A 210 -15.93 -23.73 -26.26
C PHE A 210 -16.00 -24.02 -24.76
N ALA A 211 -15.45 -23.15 -23.92
CA ALA A 211 -15.66 -23.25 -22.48
C ALA A 211 -15.44 -21.91 -21.79
N SER A 212 -16.19 -20.88 -22.18
CA SER A 212 -16.38 -19.76 -21.27
C SER A 212 -17.09 -20.29 -20.01
N LYS A 213 -16.28 -20.57 -18.98
CA LYS A 213 -16.59 -20.86 -17.57
C LYS A 213 -16.96 -22.30 -17.23
N ARG A 214 -15.97 -23.07 -16.80
CA ARG A 214 -15.98 -23.91 -15.58
C ARG A 214 -14.56 -24.40 -15.27
N PHE A 215 -13.67 -23.47 -14.92
CA PHE A 215 -12.46 -23.84 -14.19
C PHE A 215 -12.90 -24.18 -12.76
N VAL A 216 -12.77 -25.44 -12.35
CA VAL A 216 -13.00 -25.85 -10.96
C VAL A 216 -11.68 -25.71 -10.22
N TYR A 217 -11.58 -24.68 -9.37
CA TYR A 217 -10.43 -24.46 -8.51
C TYR A 217 -10.60 -25.29 -7.24
N THR A 218 -10.05 -26.52 -7.22
CA THR A 218 -10.04 -27.32 -5.99
C THR A 218 -8.78 -27.03 -5.20
N ILE A 219 -8.95 -26.34 -4.06
CA ILE A 219 -8.01 -26.38 -2.94
C ILE A 219 -8.47 -27.57 -2.09
N ALA A 220 -7.54 -28.41 -1.66
CA ALA A 220 -7.81 -29.77 -1.16
C ALA A 220 -9.12 -29.89 -0.32
N ASP A 221 -9.97 -30.82 -0.75
CA ASP A 221 -11.23 -31.32 -0.14
C ASP A 221 -12.58 -30.62 -0.41
N ASP A 222 -12.71 -29.66 -1.35
CA ASP A 222 -14.06 -29.16 -1.72
C ASP A 222 -14.32 -29.11 -3.25
N ASP A 223 -15.22 -29.97 -3.71
CA ASP A 223 -15.50 -30.24 -5.13
C ASP A 223 -16.54 -29.28 -5.75
N THR A 224 -16.92 -28.19 -5.07
CA THR A 224 -17.98 -27.29 -5.57
C THR A 224 -17.71 -25.82 -5.28
N ASN A 225 -16.86 -25.16 -6.05
CA ASN A 225 -16.94 -23.71 -6.18
C ASN A 225 -16.61 -23.22 -7.60
N SER A 226 -17.57 -22.51 -8.19
CA SER A 226 -17.45 -21.83 -9.48
C SER A 226 -17.07 -20.35 -9.32
N ASN A 227 -16.51 -19.96 -8.17
CA ASN A 227 -16.12 -18.58 -7.91
C ASN A 227 -14.77 -18.25 -8.56
N THR A 228 -14.66 -17.01 -9.02
CA THR A 228 -13.51 -16.44 -9.75
C THR A 228 -12.29 -16.15 -8.87
N TYR A 229 -12.35 -16.41 -7.56
CA TYR A 229 -11.27 -16.16 -6.60
C TYR A 229 -11.40 -16.97 -5.30
N PHE A 230 -10.33 -17.03 -4.51
CA PHE A 230 -10.24 -17.66 -3.17
C PHE A 230 -9.78 -16.63 -2.11
N GLU A 231 -10.49 -16.51 -0.99
CA GLU A 231 -10.11 -15.57 0.09
C GLU A 231 -8.94 -16.13 0.91
N ILE A 232 -7.98 -15.27 1.25
CA ILE A 232 -6.78 -15.59 2.02
C ILE A 232 -6.89 -14.90 3.38
N ASP A 233 -7.10 -15.69 4.44
CA ASP A 233 -7.26 -15.14 5.79
C ASP A 233 -5.92 -14.74 6.44
N GLU A 234 -4.82 -15.42 6.06
CA GLU A 234 -3.50 -15.21 6.67
C GLU A 234 -2.37 -15.46 5.65
N TYR A 235 -1.25 -14.74 5.85
CA TYR A 235 -0.03 -14.89 5.07
C TYR A 235 1.16 -15.28 5.96
N PRO A 236 2.10 -16.13 5.49
CA PRO A 236 2.08 -16.82 4.20
C PRO A 236 1.21 -18.09 4.21
N THR A 237 0.55 -18.39 3.09
CA THR A 237 -0.29 -19.59 2.91
C THR A 237 0.12 -20.35 1.66
N THR A 238 0.26 -21.68 1.76
CA THR A 238 0.56 -22.53 0.60
C THR A 238 -0.73 -23.10 0.03
N VAL A 239 -0.94 -22.87 -1.27
CA VAL A 239 -2.14 -23.27 -2.00
C VAL A 239 -1.74 -24.18 -3.16
N GLN A 240 -2.42 -25.31 -3.29
CA GLN A 240 -2.37 -26.12 -4.51
C GLN A 240 -3.54 -25.71 -5.39
N ILE A 241 -3.23 -25.17 -6.57
CA ILE A 241 -4.21 -24.81 -7.58
C ILE A 241 -4.33 -25.98 -8.54
N GLN A 242 -5.57 -26.43 -8.79
CA GLN A 242 -5.88 -27.33 -9.90
C GLN A 242 -6.86 -26.65 -10.84
N VAL A 243 -6.56 -26.66 -12.13
CA VAL A 243 -7.46 -26.20 -13.20
C VAL A 243 -7.81 -27.41 -14.06
N LYS A 244 -9.10 -27.69 -14.22
CA LYS A 244 -9.64 -28.79 -15.04
C LYS A 244 -10.41 -28.24 -16.24
N ASP A 245 -10.26 -28.86 -17.39
CA ASP A 245 -11.07 -28.58 -18.58
C ASP A 245 -12.38 -29.41 -18.59
N LEU A 246 -13.14 -29.35 -19.69
CA LEU A 246 -14.38 -30.11 -19.88
C LEU A 246 -14.18 -31.61 -20.16
N PHE A 247 -12.96 -32.04 -20.47
CA PHE A 247 -12.55 -33.43 -20.72
C PHE A 247 -11.84 -34.05 -19.51
N ASN A 248 -11.77 -33.31 -18.39
CA ASN A 248 -11.10 -33.68 -17.16
C ASN A 248 -9.57 -33.80 -17.28
N ASN A 249 -8.96 -33.22 -18.31
CA ASN A 249 -7.53 -32.93 -18.30
C ASN A 249 -7.27 -31.80 -17.30
N SER A 250 -6.12 -31.84 -16.64
CA SER A 250 -5.86 -30.87 -15.56
C SER A 250 -4.42 -30.39 -15.50
N ALA A 251 -4.26 -29.10 -15.24
CA ALA A 251 -3.00 -28.51 -14.80
C ALA A 251 -3.01 -28.30 -13.29
N LYS A 252 -1.86 -28.50 -12.66
CA LYS A 252 -1.64 -28.24 -11.23
C LYS A 252 -0.51 -27.26 -11.04
N TYR A 253 -0.64 -26.38 -10.07
CA TYR A 253 0.38 -25.40 -9.71
C TYR A 253 0.39 -25.20 -8.20
N ASP A 254 1.56 -25.40 -7.59
CA ASP A 254 1.77 -25.17 -6.16
C ASP A 254 2.40 -23.80 -5.97
N ILE A 255 1.87 -23.02 -5.03
CA ILE A 255 2.29 -21.65 -4.77
C ILE A 255 2.26 -21.35 -3.28
N THR A 256 3.28 -20.64 -2.78
CA THR A 256 3.25 -20.00 -1.47
C THR A 256 2.89 -18.54 -1.66
N VAL A 257 1.68 -18.18 -1.25
CA VAL A 257 1.20 -16.80 -1.22
C VAL A 257 1.82 -16.11 -0.01
N THR A 258 2.53 -15.01 -0.23
CA THR A 258 3.32 -14.28 0.78
C THR A 258 2.70 -12.96 1.22
N GLY A 259 1.65 -12.49 0.55
CA GLY A 259 0.99 -11.20 0.78
C GLY A 259 0.01 -10.84 -0.33
N ASP A 260 -0.74 -9.76 -0.11
CA ASP A 260 -1.69 -9.19 -1.07
C ASP A 260 -1.00 -8.29 -2.13
N ALA A 261 -1.76 -7.78 -3.10
CA ALA A 261 -1.36 -6.86 -4.15
C ALA A 261 -0.10 -7.35 -4.90
N LYS A 262 -0.15 -8.60 -5.36
CA LYS A 262 1.02 -9.26 -5.97
C LYS A 262 0.65 -10.26 -7.04
N VAL A 263 1.41 -10.22 -8.15
CA VAL A 263 1.41 -11.26 -9.17
C VAL A 263 2.46 -12.31 -8.82
N TYR A 264 2.05 -13.57 -8.81
CA TYR A 264 2.91 -14.70 -8.46
C TYR A 264 3.27 -15.57 -9.66
N TYR A 265 2.45 -15.53 -10.70
CA TYR A 265 2.72 -16.26 -11.94
C TYR A 265 2.08 -15.54 -13.12
N GLY A 266 2.77 -15.53 -14.26
CA GLY A 266 2.24 -15.02 -15.52
C GLY A 266 2.12 -13.49 -15.60
N GLU A 267 1.40 -13.03 -16.62
CA GLU A 267 1.14 -11.61 -16.88
C GLU A 267 -0.36 -11.33 -16.71
N VAL A 268 -0.69 -10.23 -16.04
CA VAL A 268 -2.07 -9.76 -15.84
C VAL A 268 -2.39 -8.63 -16.81
N SER A 269 -3.68 -8.30 -16.96
CA SER A 269 -4.08 -7.16 -17.78
C SER A 269 -3.59 -5.84 -17.17
N LYS A 270 -3.45 -4.79 -17.98
CA LYS A 270 -3.00 -3.47 -17.49
C LYS A 270 -3.90 -2.93 -16.37
N SER A 271 -5.22 -3.10 -16.48
CA SER A 271 -6.16 -2.71 -15.42
C SER A 271 -5.90 -3.43 -14.10
N ILE A 272 -5.63 -4.75 -14.11
CA ILE A 272 -5.31 -5.50 -12.88
C ILE A 272 -3.95 -5.09 -12.33
N GLN A 273 -2.99 -4.81 -13.22
CA GLN A 273 -1.68 -4.33 -12.81
C GLN A 273 -1.79 -2.97 -12.11
N ASP A 274 -2.60 -2.05 -12.65
CA ASP A 274 -2.84 -0.74 -12.05
C ASP A 274 -3.51 -0.89 -10.67
N ASP A 275 -4.53 -1.75 -10.53
CA ASP A 275 -5.18 -2.04 -9.24
C ASP A 275 -4.18 -2.62 -8.21
N ILE A 276 -3.26 -3.49 -8.65
CA ILE A 276 -2.19 -4.05 -7.80
C ILE A 276 -1.19 -2.97 -7.39
N GLU A 277 -0.83 -2.07 -8.30
CA GLU A 277 0.11 -0.97 -8.02
C GLU A 277 -0.50 0.02 -7.01
N GLU A 278 -1.77 0.39 -7.18
CA GLU A 278 -2.51 1.25 -6.24
C GLU A 278 -2.63 0.61 -4.86
N GLU A 279 -3.03 -0.67 -4.77
CA GLU A 279 -3.09 -1.36 -3.49
C GLU A 279 -1.72 -1.56 -2.85
N ASN A 280 -0.64 -1.65 -3.63
CA ASN A 280 0.71 -1.79 -3.07
C ASN A 280 1.32 -0.43 -2.66
N GLU A 281 0.68 0.67 -3.00
CA GLU A 281 1.06 2.00 -2.53
C GLU A 281 0.72 2.13 -1.03
N SER A 282 1.66 2.69 -0.27
CA SER A 282 1.47 2.90 1.14
C SER A 282 0.74 4.20 1.40
N SER A 283 -0.25 4.16 2.28
CA SER A 283 -0.70 5.39 2.90
C SER A 283 0.40 5.97 3.79
N PHE A 284 0.44 7.30 3.89
CA PHE A 284 1.37 7.97 4.78
C PHE A 284 0.72 9.15 5.50
N LYS A 285 1.29 9.45 6.67
CA LYS A 285 0.91 10.57 7.52
C LYS A 285 2.14 11.36 7.90
N LYS A 286 2.13 12.65 7.60
CA LYS A 286 3.13 13.61 8.08
C LYS A 286 2.94 13.84 9.58
N ASP A 287 4.02 13.87 10.34
CA ASP A 287 3.95 14.20 11.76
C ASP A 287 3.49 15.66 11.95
N SER A 288 2.65 15.90 12.95
CA SER A 288 2.04 17.22 13.15
C SER A 288 2.98 18.25 13.78
N LYS A 289 4.14 17.82 14.29
CA LYS A 289 5.12 18.69 14.95
C LYS A 289 6.41 18.83 14.17
N PHE A 290 6.76 17.81 13.38
CA PHE A 290 8.01 17.75 12.64
C PHE A 290 7.75 17.37 11.18
N ASN A 291 7.89 18.33 10.26
CA ASN A 291 7.66 18.13 8.82
C ASN A 291 8.60 17.08 8.19
N ASN A 292 9.78 16.87 8.78
CA ASN A 292 10.75 15.88 8.36
C ASN A 292 10.47 14.46 8.86
N ILE A 293 9.34 14.21 9.53
CA ILE A 293 8.94 12.86 9.98
C ILE A 293 7.66 12.42 9.26
N VAL A 294 7.72 11.25 8.60
CA VAL A 294 6.60 10.60 7.93
C VAL A 294 6.35 9.22 8.54
N ILE A 295 5.09 8.87 8.75
CA ILE A 295 4.64 7.57 9.26
C ILE A 295 3.91 6.82 8.14
N SER A 296 4.25 5.56 7.91
CA SER A 296 3.76 4.75 6.79
C SER A 296 3.58 3.27 7.16
N GLU A 297 3.02 2.48 6.25
CA GLU A 297 2.54 1.11 6.50
C GLU A 297 3.61 0.06 6.20
N TYR A 298 3.63 -1.01 6.98
CA TYR A 298 4.49 -2.15 6.69
C TYR A 298 3.99 -2.94 5.48
N GLY A 299 4.91 -3.37 4.61
CA GLY A 299 4.64 -4.28 3.50
C GLY A 299 4.23 -3.63 2.18
N LYS A 300 4.26 -2.29 2.11
CA LYS A 300 3.87 -1.49 0.93
C LYS A 300 5.07 -0.77 0.29
N LYS A 301 4.83 0.03 -0.75
CA LYS A 301 5.79 0.98 -1.35
C LYS A 301 5.41 2.42 -1.03
N LEU A 302 6.37 3.24 -0.63
CA LEU A 302 6.17 4.67 -0.43
C LEU A 302 6.69 5.46 -1.62
N TYR A 303 5.86 6.29 -2.25
CA TYR A 303 6.33 7.34 -3.17
C TYR A 303 6.90 8.50 -2.35
N TYR A 304 8.22 8.61 -2.30
CA TYR A 304 8.89 9.49 -1.33
C TYR A 304 8.81 10.96 -1.71
N LEU A 305 8.69 11.28 -3.02
CA LEU A 305 8.52 12.63 -3.50
C LEU A 305 7.23 13.24 -2.94
N ASP A 306 6.11 12.52 -3.01
CA ASP A 306 4.83 12.93 -2.43
C ASP A 306 4.88 12.99 -0.89
N ALA A 307 5.53 11.99 -0.29
CA ALA A 307 5.61 11.86 1.16
C ALA A 307 6.33 13.05 1.82
N PHE A 308 7.41 13.53 1.21
CA PHE A 308 8.30 14.56 1.74
C PHE A 308 8.22 15.89 0.96
N ASP A 309 7.26 16.05 0.07
CA ASP A 309 7.05 17.27 -0.75
C ASP A 309 7.12 18.58 0.05
N ASP A 310 6.43 18.66 1.19
CA ASP A 310 6.44 19.85 2.06
C ASP A 310 7.86 20.14 2.62
N LEU A 311 8.61 19.09 2.95
CA LEU A 311 9.97 19.21 3.45
C LEU A 311 10.88 19.79 2.37
N PHE A 312 10.78 19.28 1.14
CA PHE A 312 11.56 19.76 0.01
C PHE A 312 11.24 21.23 -0.31
N LYS A 313 9.96 21.60 -0.28
CA LYS A 313 9.51 22.99 -0.46
C LYS A 313 10.04 23.94 0.61
N ASP A 314 10.09 23.48 1.86
CA ASP A 314 10.55 24.30 2.98
C ASP A 314 12.07 24.55 2.90
N GLU A 315 12.83 23.58 2.41
CA GLU A 315 14.29 23.55 2.54
C GLU A 315 15.01 23.96 1.26
N PHE A 316 14.52 23.50 0.10
CA PHE A 316 15.04 23.88 -1.21
C PHE A 316 14.25 25.05 -1.85
N GLY A 317 13.13 25.45 -1.24
CA GLY A 317 12.33 26.61 -1.67
C GLY A 317 11.39 26.34 -2.84
N ARG A 318 10.99 27.38 -3.59
CA ARG A 318 10.04 27.26 -4.73
C ARG A 318 10.70 26.96 -6.08
N SER A 319 12.03 26.81 -6.10
CA SER A 319 12.83 26.56 -7.30
C SER A 319 13.22 25.10 -7.48
N TYR A 320 12.98 24.23 -6.49
CA TYR A 320 13.33 22.81 -6.60
C TYR A 320 12.53 22.11 -7.69
N ASN A 321 13.16 21.11 -8.29
CA ASN A 321 12.58 20.21 -9.27
C ASN A 321 12.61 18.79 -8.69
N GLU A 322 11.46 18.12 -8.65
CA GLU A 322 11.34 16.77 -8.09
C GLU A 322 12.21 15.75 -8.82
N GLU A 323 12.50 15.98 -10.11
CA GLU A 323 13.39 15.13 -10.91
C GLU A 323 14.86 15.19 -10.45
N ASP A 324 15.25 16.25 -9.74
CA ASP A 324 16.63 16.55 -9.33
C ASP A 324 16.90 16.14 -7.86
N ILE A 325 15.93 15.51 -7.18
CA ILE A 325 16.07 15.02 -5.81
C ILE A 325 16.58 13.58 -5.77
N GLU A 326 17.79 13.38 -5.22
CA GLU A 326 18.43 12.08 -5.11
C GLU A 326 18.50 11.56 -3.68
N ILE A 327 18.27 10.25 -3.51
CA ILE A 327 18.56 9.55 -2.25
C ILE A 327 20.05 9.21 -2.22
N ILE A 328 20.80 9.85 -1.32
CA ILE A 328 22.22 9.57 -1.10
C ILE A 328 22.48 8.60 0.05
N SER A 329 21.52 8.43 0.95
CA SER A 329 21.57 7.43 2.01
C SER A 329 20.17 6.96 2.36
N CYS A 330 19.90 5.68 2.16
CA CYS A 330 18.67 5.04 2.63
C CYS A 330 18.98 3.61 3.09
N PRO A 331 18.62 3.24 4.33
CA PRO A 331 18.82 1.88 4.86
C PRO A 331 17.80 0.87 4.29
N LEU A 332 16.80 1.32 3.54
CA LEU A 332 15.76 0.50 2.93
C LEU A 332 16.02 0.32 1.43
N ALA A 333 15.44 -0.72 0.84
CA ALA A 333 15.46 -0.88 -0.61
C ALA A 333 14.61 0.22 -1.27
N TYR A 334 15.13 0.87 -2.30
CA TYR A 334 14.45 1.95 -3.01
C TYR A 334 14.73 1.87 -4.52
N ASP A 335 13.87 2.49 -5.31
CA ASP A 335 14.03 2.69 -6.74
C ASP A 335 13.97 4.18 -7.05
N GLN A 336 15.13 4.74 -7.42
CA GLN A 336 15.28 6.16 -7.74
C GLN A 336 14.48 6.57 -8.98
N LYS A 337 14.30 5.68 -9.97
CA LYS A 337 13.61 6.02 -11.23
C LYS A 337 12.11 6.06 -11.04
N GLU A 338 11.60 5.14 -10.22
CA GLU A 338 10.18 5.06 -9.88
C GLU A 338 9.80 5.99 -8.73
N GLY A 339 10.77 6.59 -8.03
CA GLY A 339 10.52 7.46 -6.89
C GLY A 339 9.98 6.71 -5.65
N THR A 340 10.34 5.42 -5.48
CA THR A 340 9.73 4.56 -4.44
C THR A 340 10.70 3.99 -3.41
N ILE A 341 10.22 3.79 -2.18
CA ILE A 341 10.91 3.07 -1.10
C ILE A 341 10.09 1.85 -0.68
N SER A 342 10.71 0.68 -0.56
CA SER A 342 10.05 -0.56 -0.13
C SER A 342 10.00 -0.67 1.39
N LEU A 343 8.80 -0.82 1.97
CA LEU A 343 8.55 -0.77 3.41
C LEU A 343 8.53 -2.16 4.08
N ASN A 344 9.52 -2.98 3.76
CA ASN A 344 9.55 -4.40 4.14
C ASN A 344 10.02 -4.69 5.58
N THR A 345 10.34 -3.66 6.35
CA THR A 345 10.82 -3.79 7.73
C THR A 345 10.24 -2.68 8.59
N SER A 346 9.52 -3.02 9.66
CA SER A 346 9.04 -2.02 10.62
C SER A 346 10.19 -1.35 11.36
N GLY A 347 10.03 -0.10 11.76
CA GLY A 347 11.07 0.64 12.47
C GLY A 347 11.11 2.12 12.16
N PHE A 348 12.27 2.72 12.40
CA PHE A 348 12.54 4.14 12.19
C PHE A 348 13.83 4.26 11.40
N TYR A 349 13.79 5.00 10.31
CA TYR A 349 14.87 5.05 9.33
C TYR A 349 15.15 6.51 8.98
N GLU A 350 16.42 6.89 9.05
CA GLU A 350 16.88 8.17 8.48
C GLU A 350 17.16 7.97 6.99
N ILE A 351 16.65 8.90 6.19
CA ILE A 351 16.86 8.99 4.75
C ILE A 351 17.51 10.36 4.52
N ILE A 352 18.58 10.39 3.73
CA ILE A 352 19.23 11.65 3.36
C ILE A 352 18.98 11.89 1.87
N PHE A 353 18.36 13.03 1.59
CA PHE A 353 18.12 13.53 0.24
C PHE A 353 19.13 14.63 -0.10
N GLU A 354 19.49 14.74 -1.36
CA GLU A 354 20.33 15.80 -1.93
C GLU A 354 19.59 16.43 -3.12
N ASP A 355 19.57 17.76 -3.16
CA ASP A 355 19.24 18.50 -4.38
C ASP A 355 20.49 18.53 -5.27
N THR A 356 20.40 17.90 -6.44
CA THR A 356 21.55 17.74 -7.34
C THR A 356 22.00 19.03 -8.02
N ASP A 357 21.17 20.08 -8.02
CA ASP A 357 21.54 21.37 -8.60
C ASP A 357 22.43 22.20 -7.65
N ASP A 358 22.15 22.16 -6.34
CA ASP A 358 22.79 23.02 -5.34
C ASP A 358 23.64 22.26 -4.29
N ASP A 359 23.72 20.92 -4.36
CA ASP A 359 24.42 20.02 -3.41
C ASP A 359 23.89 20.09 -1.95
N ASP A 360 22.71 20.69 -1.75
CA ASP A 360 22.09 20.87 -0.44
C ASP A 360 21.48 19.56 0.05
N LYS A 361 21.72 19.24 1.34
CA LYS A 361 21.36 17.95 1.95
C LYS A 361 20.36 18.11 3.05
N ILE A 362 19.40 17.19 3.08
CA ILE A 362 18.40 17.14 4.14
C ILE A 362 18.18 15.73 4.69
N SER A 363 18.11 15.64 6.02
CA SER A 363 17.68 14.43 6.72
C SER A 363 16.16 14.41 6.87
N ALA A 364 15.56 13.33 6.38
CA ALA A 364 14.18 12.97 6.57
C ALA A 364 14.08 11.66 7.36
N TYR A 365 12.96 11.43 8.05
CA TYR A 365 12.79 10.27 8.91
C TYR A 365 11.50 9.54 8.61
N LEU A 366 11.63 8.28 8.22
CA LEU A 366 10.52 7.39 7.89
C LEU A 366 10.24 6.42 9.04
N VAL A 367 9.01 6.42 9.53
CA VAL A 367 8.50 5.55 10.58
C VAL A 367 7.58 4.51 9.96
N ILE A 368 7.99 3.25 9.97
CA ILE A 368 7.21 2.13 9.42
C ILE A 368 6.52 1.44 10.59
N GLY A 369 5.19 1.59 10.65
CA GLY A 369 4.32 1.00 11.67
C GLY A 369 4.03 -0.48 11.40
N ASN A 370 2.82 -0.93 11.79
CA ASN A 370 2.27 -2.19 11.31
C ASN A 370 1.62 -2.02 9.92
N GLU A 371 0.93 -3.06 9.44
CA GLU A 371 0.21 -3.06 8.15
C GLU A 371 -0.83 -1.94 8.02
N ASN A 372 -1.31 -1.39 9.13
CA ASN A 372 -2.25 -0.26 9.17
C ASN A 372 -1.55 1.08 9.51
N GLY A 373 -0.22 1.15 9.40
CA GLY A 373 0.58 2.35 9.72
C GLY A 373 0.56 2.72 11.21
N THR A 374 0.06 1.82 12.06
CA THR A 374 -0.05 2.07 13.50
C THR A 374 1.27 1.77 14.19
N VAL A 375 1.74 2.76 14.95
CA VAL A 375 2.95 2.69 15.76
C VAL A 375 2.58 2.24 17.18
N ILE A 376 3.15 1.14 17.65
CA ILE A 376 2.79 0.56 18.96
C ILE A 376 3.54 1.29 20.09
N ASP A 377 2.78 1.77 21.08
CA ASP A 377 3.34 2.32 22.31
C ASP A 377 3.62 1.21 23.34
N TYR A 378 4.91 0.86 23.49
CA TYR A 378 5.37 -0.18 24.41
C TYR A 378 5.55 0.30 25.86
N TYR A 379 5.54 1.61 26.12
CA TYR A 379 5.99 2.17 27.39
C TYR A 379 4.85 2.82 28.17
N SER A 380 4.76 2.56 29.47
CA SER A 380 3.77 3.22 30.34
C SER A 380 4.24 4.59 30.81
N GLU A 381 5.55 4.77 30.89
CA GLU A 381 6.17 5.98 31.41
C GLU A 381 7.54 6.19 30.75
N ILE A 382 7.84 7.45 30.46
CA ILE A 382 9.16 7.92 30.06
C ILE A 382 9.65 8.77 31.22
N LYS A 383 10.64 8.26 31.96
CA LYS A 383 11.27 9.01 33.05
C LYS A 383 12.48 9.71 32.48
N ASP A 384 12.54 11.01 32.65
CA ASP A 384 13.67 11.80 32.19
C ASP A 384 14.16 12.76 33.27
N ASN A 385 15.46 13.04 33.25
CA ASN A 385 16.08 14.03 34.10
C ASN A 385 17.17 14.78 33.33
N ILE A 386 16.80 15.31 32.16
CA ILE A 386 17.71 16.06 31.29
C ILE A 386 18.26 17.26 32.08
N PRO A 387 19.60 17.44 32.13
CA PRO A 387 20.20 18.52 32.90
C PRO A 387 19.89 19.88 32.26
N ASN A 388 19.71 20.91 33.10
CA ASN A 388 19.54 22.29 32.62
C ASN A 388 20.88 22.98 32.27
N TYR A 389 21.99 22.42 32.75
CA TYR A 389 23.34 22.94 32.58
C TYR A 389 24.32 21.77 32.47
N VAL A 390 25.20 21.79 31.47
CA VAL A 390 26.33 20.86 31.38
C VAL A 390 27.61 21.56 30.98
N THR A 391 28.73 20.94 31.32
CA THR A 391 30.07 21.33 30.88
C THR A 391 30.74 20.26 30.00
N ASP A 392 30.20 19.04 30.00
CA ASP A 392 30.61 18.00 29.07
C ASP A 392 30.02 18.31 27.70
N GLY A 393 30.87 18.32 26.67
CA GLY A 393 30.44 18.52 25.29
C GLY A 393 29.67 17.32 24.70
N THR A 394 29.47 16.25 25.47
CA THR A 394 28.77 15.05 25.04
C THR A 394 27.77 14.62 26.10
N ILE A 395 26.51 14.44 25.69
CA ILE A 395 25.42 13.98 26.54
C ILE A 395 25.01 12.59 26.10
N TYR A 396 25.17 11.62 26.98
CA TYR A 396 24.68 10.25 26.77
C TYR A 396 23.24 10.15 27.25
N LEU A 397 22.29 10.02 26.32
CA LEU A 397 20.86 10.12 26.60
C LEU A 397 20.36 9.03 27.56
N ASN A 398 20.94 7.84 27.49
CA ASN A 398 20.63 6.70 28.37
C ASN A 398 20.98 6.94 29.85
N ASN A 399 21.81 7.94 30.18
CA ASN A 399 22.08 8.34 31.55
C ASN A 399 20.93 9.17 32.15
N TYR A 400 20.09 9.76 31.31
CA TYR A 400 19.06 10.72 31.71
C TYR A 400 17.65 10.25 31.40
N ILE A 401 17.48 9.32 30.45
CA ILE A 401 16.18 8.84 30.00
C ILE A 401 16.07 7.35 30.33
N THR A 402 15.05 7.00 31.10
CA THR A 402 14.67 5.62 31.42
C THR A 402 13.27 5.34 30.90
N LEU A 403 13.16 4.33 30.04
CA LEU A 403 11.88 3.88 29.50
C LEU A 403 11.31 2.77 30.38
N VAL A 404 10.06 2.93 30.84
CA VAL A 404 9.37 1.94 31.68
C VAL A 404 8.36 1.18 30.82
N PRO A 405 8.59 -0.11 30.50
CA PRO A 405 7.68 -0.89 29.66
C PRO A 405 6.32 -1.11 30.32
N LYS A 406 5.25 -1.17 29.52
CA LYS A 406 3.92 -1.61 30.00
C LYS A 406 4.01 -3.07 30.48
N ALA A 407 3.20 -3.44 31.47
CA ALA A 407 3.21 -4.78 32.09
C ALA A 407 3.20 -5.94 31.09
N LYS A 408 2.44 -5.81 29.99
CA LYS A 408 2.35 -6.80 28.90
C LYS A 408 3.70 -7.07 28.20
N TYR A 409 4.61 -6.09 28.19
CA TYR A 409 5.87 -6.11 27.44
C TYR A 409 7.13 -6.24 28.31
N ILE A 410 6.99 -6.41 29.64
CA ILE A 410 8.14 -6.44 30.58
C ILE A 410 9.14 -7.56 30.26
N ASN A 411 8.65 -8.73 29.83
CA ASN A 411 9.49 -9.89 29.50
C ASN A 411 9.85 -9.97 28.02
N ASP A 412 9.48 -8.95 27.24
CA ASP A 412 9.76 -8.92 25.82
C ASP A 412 11.21 -8.49 25.62
N ASN A 413 12.12 -9.47 25.55
CA ASN A 413 13.57 -9.27 25.40
C ASN A 413 13.95 -8.54 24.08
N GLY A 414 12.97 -8.13 23.27
CA GLY A 414 13.10 -7.62 21.93
C GLY A 414 12.30 -6.35 21.62
N ILE A 415 12.11 -5.42 22.57
CA ILE A 415 11.63 -4.05 22.23
C ILE A 415 12.73 -3.32 21.42
N LYS A 416 12.98 -3.78 20.19
CA LYS A 416 14.05 -3.30 19.30
C LYS A 416 13.67 -1.99 18.61
N ASN A 417 12.37 -1.73 18.46
CA ASN A 417 11.83 -0.57 17.77
C ASN A 417 11.09 0.34 18.75
N SER A 418 11.80 0.87 19.76
CA SER A 418 11.20 1.95 20.56
C SER A 418 10.92 3.12 19.62
N PHE A 419 9.70 3.66 19.64
CA PHE A 419 9.32 4.86 18.87
C PHE A 419 9.43 6.13 19.73
N ILE A 420 10.30 6.06 20.74
CA ILE A 420 10.68 7.20 21.56
C ILE A 420 11.92 7.83 20.94
N ARG A 421 11.80 9.08 20.50
CA ARG A 421 12.90 9.82 19.87
C ARG A 421 13.26 11.05 20.69
N VAL A 422 14.52 11.41 20.63
CA VAL A 422 15.03 12.66 21.20
C VAL A 422 15.37 13.59 20.05
N ILE A 423 14.83 14.81 20.04
CA ILE A 423 14.99 15.76 18.94
C ILE A 423 15.75 16.97 19.49
N ALA A 424 16.87 17.31 18.84
CA ALA A 424 17.68 18.48 19.20
C ALA A 424 18.12 19.20 17.92
N GLY A 425 17.55 20.40 17.70
CA GLY A 425 17.59 21.05 16.38
C GLY A 425 16.82 20.21 15.35
N GLU A 426 17.40 20.03 14.17
CA GLU A 426 16.84 19.22 13.07
C GLU A 426 17.17 17.72 13.19
N LYS A 427 18.04 17.35 14.14
CA LYS A 427 18.49 15.97 14.31
C LYS A 427 17.61 15.18 15.25
N VAL A 428 17.35 13.93 14.88
CA VAL A 428 16.56 12.98 15.65
C VAL A 428 17.46 11.84 16.13
N TYR A 429 17.39 11.54 17.41
CA TYR A 429 18.25 10.58 18.12
C TYR A 429 17.40 9.48 18.76
N SER A 430 17.98 8.28 18.88
CA SER A 430 17.51 7.25 19.81
C SER A 430 17.84 7.64 21.25
N VAL A 431 17.08 7.12 22.21
CA VAL A 431 17.37 7.28 23.65
C VAL A 431 18.70 6.65 24.09
N THR A 432 19.29 5.80 23.24
CA THR A 432 20.61 5.17 23.46
C THR A 432 21.77 5.98 22.90
N ASP A 433 21.49 7.02 22.12
CA ASP A 433 22.51 7.79 21.44
C ASP A 433 23.14 8.83 22.36
N ASN A 434 24.10 9.56 21.80
CA ASN A 434 24.69 10.73 22.44
C ASN A 434 24.54 11.96 21.56
N ILE A 435 24.41 13.12 22.20
CA ILE A 435 24.37 14.43 21.55
C ILE A 435 25.71 15.11 21.81
N THR A 436 26.35 15.60 20.75
CA THR A 436 27.58 16.40 20.84
C THR A 436 27.26 17.88 20.71
N LEU A 437 27.70 18.68 21.69
CA LEU A 437 27.48 20.11 21.80
C LEU A 437 28.80 20.83 21.48
N ASN A 438 28.90 21.34 20.25
CA ASN A 438 30.15 21.94 19.75
C ASN A 438 30.32 23.42 20.14
N HIS A 439 29.23 24.11 20.45
CA HIS A 439 29.20 25.55 20.72
C HIS A 439 28.51 25.82 22.04
N GLU A 440 29.13 26.65 22.87
CA GLU A 440 28.50 27.17 24.09
C GLU A 440 27.18 27.85 23.74
N GLY A 441 26.13 27.54 24.48
CA GLY A 441 24.80 28.07 24.20
C GLY A 441 23.68 27.19 24.68
N ILE A 442 22.48 27.55 24.23
CA ILE A 442 21.25 26.86 24.59
C ILE A 442 20.94 25.80 23.54
N THR A 443 20.51 24.65 24.00
CA THR A 443 19.95 23.58 23.17
C THR A 443 18.60 23.18 23.75
N THR A 444 17.58 23.19 22.90
CA THR A 444 16.27 22.62 23.25
C THR A 444 16.28 21.15 22.86
N ILE A 445 15.89 20.30 23.80
CA ILE A 445 15.78 18.86 23.64
C ILE A 445 14.33 18.48 23.81
N HIS A 446 13.75 17.82 22.82
CA HIS A 446 12.41 17.26 22.91
C HIS A 446 12.49 15.74 23.07
N ILE A 447 11.75 15.17 24.02
CA ILE A 447 11.56 13.71 24.09
C ILE A 447 10.17 13.42 23.55
N TYR A 448 10.12 12.71 22.42
CA TYR A 448 8.91 12.52 21.63
C TYR A 448 8.50 11.06 21.56
N ASN A 449 7.27 10.77 22.00
CA ASN A 449 6.65 9.47 21.81
C ASN A 449 5.79 9.51 20.53
N LEU A 450 6.33 8.99 19.43
CA LEU A 450 5.69 8.98 18.11
C LEU A 450 4.39 8.16 18.08
N ALA A 451 4.28 7.14 18.93
CA ALA A 451 3.08 6.30 19.01
C ALA A 451 1.87 7.04 19.63
N THR A 452 2.12 8.02 20.50
CA THR A 452 1.08 8.74 21.24
C THR A 452 0.98 10.22 20.87
N GLY A 453 1.97 10.77 20.17
CA GLY A 453 2.08 12.21 19.93
C GLY A 453 2.49 13.03 21.16
N LYS A 454 2.81 12.40 22.31
CA LYS A 454 3.22 13.11 23.53
C LYS A 454 4.67 13.59 23.43
N ILE A 455 4.92 14.85 23.79
CA ILE A 455 6.24 15.49 23.78
C ILE A 455 6.55 16.09 25.15
N SER A 456 7.79 15.94 25.63
CA SER A 456 8.36 16.77 26.70
C SER A 456 9.46 17.65 26.13
N GLU A 457 9.62 18.86 26.67
CA GLU A 457 10.62 19.83 26.23
C GLU A 457 11.56 20.17 27.39
N HIS A 458 12.85 20.20 27.10
CA HIS A 458 13.91 20.49 28.05
C HIS A 458 14.84 21.55 27.46
N THR A 459 15.17 22.57 28.24
CA THR A 459 16.18 23.56 27.86
C THR A 459 17.48 23.25 28.58
N LEU A 460 18.52 23.00 27.80
CA LEU A 460 19.87 22.78 28.28
C LEU A 460 20.75 23.97 27.92
N TYR A 461 21.62 24.40 28.83
CA TYR A 461 22.73 25.30 28.52
C TYR A 461 24.06 24.55 28.62
N TYR A 462 24.81 24.51 27.52
CA TYR A 462 26.17 24.01 27.49
C TYR A 462 27.15 25.16 27.71
N LYS A 463 27.96 25.08 28.76
CA LYS A 463 29.10 25.97 29.00
C LYS A 463 30.38 25.26 28.62
N LYS A 464 31.13 25.79 27.67
CA LYS A 464 32.46 25.25 27.35
C LYS A 464 33.41 25.57 28.52
N PRO A 465 34.08 24.57 29.12
CA PRO A 465 35.02 24.82 30.20
C PRO A 465 36.16 25.72 29.72
N VAL A 466 36.47 26.77 30.47
CA VAL A 466 37.66 27.59 30.24
C VAL A 466 38.80 26.99 31.07
N SER A 467 39.78 26.36 30.42
CA SER A 467 40.97 25.83 31.09
C SER A 467 42.15 26.74 30.81
N ASN A 468 42.25 27.84 31.57
CA ASN A 468 43.43 28.70 31.57
C ASN A 468 44.05 28.71 32.96
N VAL A 469 45.22 28.09 33.11
CA VAL A 469 46.02 28.25 34.33
C VAL A 469 46.67 29.63 34.27
N VAL A 470 45.98 30.63 34.82
CA VAL A 470 46.48 32.00 34.92
C VAL A 470 47.15 32.18 36.29
N ALA A 471 48.38 32.70 36.29
CA ALA A 471 49.02 33.16 37.53
C ALA A 471 48.46 34.53 37.90
N PHE A 472 47.76 34.62 39.04
CA PHE A 472 47.17 35.89 39.50
C PHE A 472 48.21 36.78 40.19
N THR A 473 48.21 38.06 39.85
CA THR A 473 49.21 39.03 40.35
C THR A 473 49.02 39.38 41.84
N ASP A 474 47.83 39.16 42.38
CA ASP A 474 47.43 39.55 43.74
C ASP A 474 47.36 38.38 44.74
N LEU A 475 47.76 37.16 44.34
CA LEU A 475 47.81 36.00 45.23
C LEU A 475 49.15 35.80 45.95
N GLY A 476 50.26 36.37 45.48
CA GLY A 476 51.56 36.43 46.18
C GLY A 476 51.93 35.19 47.02
N SER A 477 51.97 35.35 48.34
CA SER A 477 52.08 34.29 49.37
C SER A 477 50.81 34.16 50.23
N SER A 478 49.65 34.50 49.66
CA SER A 478 48.35 34.42 50.32
C SER A 478 48.07 32.98 50.76
N TRP A 479 47.43 32.83 51.93
CA TRP A 479 46.94 31.54 52.42
C TRP A 479 45.98 30.85 51.43
N ALA A 480 45.32 31.63 50.56
CA ALA A 480 44.38 31.13 49.58
C ALA A 480 45.04 30.71 48.26
N LYS A 481 46.35 30.93 48.08
CA LYS A 481 47.02 30.72 46.79
C LYS A 481 46.85 29.31 46.25
N ASP A 482 47.16 28.31 47.07
CA ASP A 482 47.15 26.91 46.63
C ASP A 482 45.72 26.45 46.30
N ILE A 483 44.76 26.82 47.15
CA ILE A 483 43.35 26.43 46.96
C ILE A 483 42.71 27.16 45.78
N VAL A 484 43.02 28.45 45.57
CA VAL A 484 42.57 29.19 44.40
C VAL A 484 43.17 28.59 43.13
N THR A 485 44.48 28.27 43.14
CA THR A 485 45.14 27.64 41.99
C THR A 485 44.48 26.31 41.63
N GLN A 486 44.17 25.46 42.62
CA GLN A 486 43.48 24.19 42.39
C GLN A 486 42.05 24.38 41.84
N MET A 487 41.32 25.36 42.34
CA MET A 487 39.92 25.58 41.97
C MET A 487 39.81 26.24 40.58
N VAL A 488 40.77 27.08 40.22
CA VAL A 488 40.93 27.65 38.86
C VAL A 488 41.35 26.58 37.87
N SER A 489 42.33 25.73 38.21
CA SER A 489 42.74 24.62 37.33
C SER A 489 41.61 23.62 37.07
N SER A 490 40.59 23.62 37.92
CA SER A 490 39.41 22.76 37.80
C SER A 490 38.20 23.47 37.18
N GLY A 491 38.35 24.72 36.73
CA GLY A 491 37.28 25.51 36.11
C GLY A 491 36.14 25.92 37.05
N ILE A 492 36.33 25.81 38.37
CA ILE A 492 35.28 26.13 39.35
C ILE A 492 35.18 27.63 39.58
N VAL A 493 36.31 28.31 39.56
CA VAL A 493 36.39 29.77 39.69
C VAL A 493 37.34 30.33 38.65
N ASP A 494 37.10 31.57 38.25
CA ASP A 494 37.94 32.33 37.32
C ASP A 494 38.44 33.60 37.98
N GLY A 495 39.51 34.20 37.48
CA GLY A 495 39.90 35.56 37.88
C GLY A 495 39.26 36.63 37.00
N TYR A 496 39.72 37.86 37.18
CA TYR A 496 39.32 39.00 36.38
C TYR A 496 40.28 39.19 35.19
N ASP A 497 39.82 39.89 34.16
CA ASP A 497 40.59 40.15 32.93
C ASP A 497 41.92 40.88 33.19
N ASP A 498 42.04 41.58 34.32
CA ASP A 498 43.24 42.27 34.78
C ASP A 498 44.28 41.35 35.47
N LEU A 499 44.11 40.02 35.36
CA LEU A 499 44.95 38.99 35.98
C LEU A 499 44.92 39.01 37.52
N THR A 500 43.87 39.55 38.13
CA THR A 500 43.66 39.48 39.59
C THR A 500 42.62 38.41 39.97
N PHE A 501 42.69 37.89 41.19
CA PHE A 501 41.66 37.02 41.77
C PHE A 501 40.77 37.76 42.79
N ARG A 502 41.29 38.82 43.40
CA ARG A 502 40.70 39.65 44.45
C ARG A 502 40.26 38.83 45.67
N PRO A 503 41.18 38.13 46.36
CA PRO A 503 40.86 37.17 47.41
C PRO A 503 40.09 37.77 48.59
N ASN A 504 40.30 39.06 48.89
CA ASN A 504 39.69 39.77 50.01
C ASN A 504 38.39 40.50 49.64
N ASN A 505 37.98 40.50 48.36
CA ASN A 505 36.71 41.09 47.96
C ASN A 505 35.56 40.18 48.39
N ASN A 506 34.45 40.78 48.79
CA ASN A 506 33.23 40.03 49.09
C ASN A 506 32.63 39.44 47.81
N VAL A 507 32.11 38.22 47.93
CA VAL A 507 31.40 37.51 46.85
C VAL A 507 29.93 37.89 46.88
N THR A 508 29.35 38.18 45.72
CA THR A 508 27.91 38.41 45.58
C THR A 508 27.12 37.09 45.60
N VAL A 509 25.81 37.15 45.88
CA VAL A 509 24.95 35.96 45.87
C VAL A 509 25.03 35.20 44.54
N LYS A 510 24.95 35.89 43.39
CA LYS A 510 25.03 35.21 42.08
C LYS A 510 26.39 34.62 41.78
N GLU A 511 27.47 35.30 42.15
CA GLU A 511 28.82 34.77 41.99
C GLU A 511 29.00 33.49 42.81
N PHE A 512 28.53 33.47 44.06
CA PHE A 512 28.62 32.27 44.89
C PHE A 512 27.82 31.10 44.29
N ILE A 513 26.60 31.35 43.84
CA ILE A 513 25.75 30.32 43.22
C ILE A 513 26.40 29.78 41.94
N ALA A 514 26.97 30.65 41.10
CA ALA A 514 27.71 30.25 39.91
C ALA A 514 28.91 29.36 40.25
N MET A 515 29.71 29.73 41.26
CA MET A 515 30.82 28.89 41.72
C MET A 515 30.32 27.55 42.29
N LEU A 516 29.20 27.54 43.03
CA LEU A 516 28.58 26.31 43.56
C LEU A 516 28.12 25.37 42.44
N ASN A 517 27.52 25.91 41.38
CA ASN A 517 27.12 25.16 40.19
C ASN A 517 28.32 24.41 39.59
N ARG A 518 29.46 25.11 39.45
CA ARG A 518 30.68 24.58 38.83
C ARG A 518 31.43 23.55 39.68
N VAL A 519 31.13 23.42 40.99
CA VAL A 519 31.73 22.36 41.82
C VAL A 519 31.37 20.98 41.27
N ASN A 520 30.15 20.80 40.78
CA ASN A 520 29.72 19.56 40.17
C ASN A 520 28.63 19.82 39.10
N PRO A 521 29.02 20.35 37.93
CA PRO A 521 28.09 20.90 36.95
C PRO A 521 27.25 19.83 36.24
N ASN A 522 27.72 18.58 36.21
CA ASN A 522 27.10 17.49 35.46
C ASN A 522 26.32 16.49 36.36
N VAL A 523 26.12 16.80 37.65
CA VAL A 523 25.32 15.90 38.51
C VAL A 523 23.87 15.88 38.05
N VAL A 524 23.38 14.67 37.82
CA VAL A 524 21.98 14.39 37.59
C VAL A 524 21.20 14.63 38.89
N LYS A 525 20.58 15.80 39.00
CA LYS A 525 19.68 16.18 40.11
C LYS A 525 18.38 16.66 39.52
N GLU A 526 17.28 16.07 39.98
CA GLU A 526 15.93 16.42 39.54
C GLU A 526 15.66 17.92 39.73
N THR A 527 15.06 18.53 38.72
CA THR A 527 14.44 19.84 38.87
C THR A 527 13.18 19.67 39.70
N ILE A 528 13.16 20.22 40.91
CA ILE A 528 12.06 20.05 41.87
C ILE A 528 11.15 21.28 41.95
N ASN A 529 11.50 22.37 41.25
CA ASN A 529 10.66 23.57 41.13
C ASN A 529 10.90 24.30 39.80
N ASN A 530 9.96 25.17 39.42
CA ASN A 530 10.06 26.04 38.25
C ASN A 530 9.86 27.52 38.65
N ILE A 531 10.51 27.97 39.73
CA ILE A 531 10.36 29.35 40.21
C ILE A 531 10.96 30.34 39.22
N ASP A 532 10.31 31.50 39.07
CA ASP A 532 10.97 32.64 38.42
C ASP A 532 12.10 33.11 39.33
N ILE A 533 13.32 32.99 38.84
CA ILE A 533 14.51 33.38 39.58
C ILE A 533 14.68 34.90 39.64
N ASN A 534 13.88 35.73 38.96
CA ASN A 534 14.00 37.19 38.99
C ASN A 534 15.42 37.70 38.64
N LEU A 535 16.07 37.03 37.69
CA LEU A 535 17.38 37.39 37.14
C LEU A 535 17.23 37.54 35.63
N ASN A 536 17.81 38.61 35.07
CA ASN A 536 17.75 38.83 33.62
C ASN A 536 18.43 37.68 32.88
N ARG A 537 17.80 37.15 31.82
CA ARG A 537 18.33 36.07 30.99
C ARG A 537 19.67 36.40 30.33
N THR A 538 19.97 37.69 30.13
CA THR A 538 21.26 38.15 29.59
C THR A 538 22.35 38.30 30.65
N ASP A 539 22.05 38.09 31.93
CA ASP A 539 23.08 38.07 32.98
C ASP A 539 23.99 36.85 32.78
N TRP A 540 25.30 37.06 32.92
CA TRP A 540 26.31 36.02 32.72
C TRP A 540 26.10 34.79 33.61
N ALA A 541 25.52 34.98 34.81
CA ALA A 541 25.29 33.92 35.78
C ALA A 541 23.93 33.23 35.62
N TYR A 542 23.07 33.69 34.69
CA TYR A 542 21.67 33.28 34.62
C TYR A 542 21.47 31.75 34.62
N TYR A 543 22.16 31.03 33.73
CA TYR A 543 21.98 29.58 33.60
C TYR A 543 22.52 28.81 34.79
N GLU A 544 23.61 29.26 35.39
CA GLU A 544 24.21 28.63 36.57
C GLU A 544 23.33 28.83 37.80
N VAL A 545 22.82 30.05 37.98
CA VAL A 545 21.86 30.40 39.03
C VAL A 545 20.59 29.59 38.87
N LYS A 546 20.00 29.59 37.67
CA LYS A 546 18.80 28.80 37.37
C LYS A 546 19.01 27.32 37.66
N ASN A 547 20.14 26.75 37.27
CA ASN A 547 20.44 25.34 37.48
C ASN A 547 20.50 24.96 38.96
N VAL A 548 21.10 25.80 39.81
CA VAL A 548 21.19 25.54 41.25
C VAL A 548 19.83 25.74 41.92
N LEU A 549 19.16 26.86 41.65
CA LEU A 549 17.90 27.20 42.33
C LEU A 549 16.74 26.27 41.94
N SER A 550 16.72 25.73 40.72
CA SER A 550 15.69 24.77 40.29
C SER A 550 15.73 23.43 41.06
N LYS A 551 16.78 23.20 41.85
CA LYS A 551 17.01 22.00 42.68
C LYS A 551 16.77 22.22 44.17
N ILE A 552 16.33 23.40 44.58
CA ILE A 552 16.02 23.75 45.98
C ILE A 552 14.50 23.86 46.16
N ASN A 553 13.96 23.57 47.35
CA ASN A 553 12.52 23.72 47.59
C ASN A 553 12.06 25.19 47.40
N SER A 554 10.99 25.42 46.63
CA SER A 554 10.53 26.77 46.27
C SER A 554 10.06 27.60 47.47
N THR A 555 9.45 26.98 48.47
CA THR A 555 9.03 27.66 49.72
C THR A 555 10.26 28.15 50.47
N ALA A 556 11.26 27.29 50.64
CA ALA A 556 12.52 27.63 51.29
C ALA A 556 13.27 28.76 50.55
N LEU A 557 13.29 28.75 49.21
CA LEU A 557 13.88 29.84 48.41
C LEU A 557 13.14 31.16 48.60
N THR A 558 11.82 31.14 48.60
CA THR A 558 11.01 32.36 48.75
C THR A 558 11.22 32.97 50.14
N GLU A 559 11.21 32.15 51.18
CA GLU A 559 11.50 32.57 52.56
C GLU A 559 12.92 33.09 52.73
N SER A 560 13.88 32.60 51.93
CA SER A 560 15.26 33.06 51.98
C SER A 560 15.48 34.49 51.47
N VAL A 561 14.58 34.97 50.59
CA VAL A 561 14.68 36.26 49.88
C VAL A 561 15.93 36.35 48.96
N LEU A 562 16.70 35.26 48.78
CA LEU A 562 17.92 35.25 47.96
C LEU A 562 17.66 35.63 46.49
N ILE A 563 16.48 35.26 45.97
CA ILE A 563 16.06 35.54 44.59
C ILE A 563 15.91 37.04 44.27
N ASN A 564 16.01 37.94 45.26
CA ASN A 564 15.85 39.38 45.08
C ASN A 564 17.14 40.18 45.37
N LYS A 565 18.29 39.50 45.51
CA LYS A 565 19.52 40.17 45.97
C LYS A 565 20.83 39.64 45.38
N TYR A 566 20.79 39.24 44.11
CA TYR A 566 21.90 38.62 43.38
C TYR A 566 23.22 39.39 43.42
N ASP A 567 23.17 40.72 43.34
CA ASP A 567 24.36 41.59 43.31
C ASP A 567 24.84 42.04 44.70
N THR A 568 24.19 41.57 45.78
CA THR A 568 24.61 41.91 47.15
C THR A 568 25.62 40.90 47.69
N PRO A 569 26.57 41.32 48.55
CA PRO A 569 27.47 40.41 49.25
C PRO A 569 26.71 39.30 50.00
N ILE A 570 27.12 38.04 49.80
CA ILE A 570 26.50 36.89 50.45
C ILE A 570 27.03 36.70 51.88
N THR A 571 26.14 36.33 52.80
CA THR A 571 26.53 36.00 54.19
C THR A 571 26.87 34.52 54.36
N ARG A 572 27.60 34.19 55.42
CA ARG A 572 27.99 32.80 55.76
C ARG A 572 26.79 31.90 56.01
N GLU A 573 25.72 32.43 56.61
CA GLU A 573 24.49 31.67 56.81
C GLU A 573 23.74 31.38 55.50
N GLU A 574 23.78 32.29 54.54
CA GLU A 574 23.13 32.10 53.22
C GLU A 574 23.89 31.10 52.36
N VAL A 575 25.22 31.09 52.48
CA VAL A 575 26.08 30.04 51.92
C VAL A 575 25.69 28.67 52.49
N ALA A 576 25.45 28.58 53.81
CA ALA A 576 25.03 27.34 54.43
C ALA A 576 23.66 26.87 53.93
N PHE A 577 22.70 27.79 53.82
CA PHE A 577 21.40 27.52 53.21
C PHE A 577 21.54 26.96 51.78
N LEU A 578 22.28 27.65 50.91
CA LEU A 578 22.45 27.25 49.50
C LEU A 578 23.10 25.87 49.38
N ILE A 579 24.23 25.65 50.05
CA ILE A 579 24.96 24.37 49.97
C ILE A 579 24.10 23.23 50.56
N SER A 580 23.54 23.43 51.75
CA SER A 580 22.77 22.39 52.45
C SER A 580 21.60 21.91 51.59
N ASN A 581 20.85 22.85 51.02
CA ASN A 581 19.69 22.52 50.20
C ASN A 581 20.09 21.97 48.82
N TYR A 582 21.05 22.58 48.13
CA TYR A 582 21.50 22.10 46.82
C TYR A 582 22.14 20.70 46.90
N CYS A 583 22.94 20.43 47.93
CA CYS A 583 23.56 19.12 48.16
C CYS A 583 22.66 18.13 48.90
N ASN A 584 21.42 18.52 49.23
CA ASN A 584 20.44 17.72 49.98
C ASN A 584 21.03 17.09 51.26
N TYR A 585 21.73 17.90 52.06
CA TYR A 585 22.36 17.42 53.28
C TYR A 585 21.31 17.08 54.34
N THR A 586 21.34 15.83 54.79
CA THR A 586 20.53 15.34 55.90
C THR A 586 21.06 15.86 57.24
N ALA A 587 20.17 15.91 58.24
CA ALA A 587 20.49 16.35 59.59
C ALA A 587 21.68 15.55 60.15
N GLY A 588 22.72 16.27 60.58
CA GLY A 588 23.80 15.71 61.38
C GLY A 588 23.61 16.10 62.84
N THR A 589 23.72 15.14 63.75
CA THR A 589 23.72 15.43 65.18
C THR A 589 25.10 15.93 65.57
N VAL A 590 25.29 17.25 65.61
CA VAL A 590 26.51 17.84 66.16
C VAL A 590 26.15 18.91 67.17
N ASN A 591 26.66 18.76 68.39
CA ASN A 591 26.78 19.87 69.32
C ASN A 591 27.90 20.77 68.80
N SER A 592 27.51 21.88 68.17
CA SER A 592 28.47 22.92 67.78
C SER A 592 29.08 23.54 69.04
N THR A 593 30.40 23.70 69.06
CA THR A 593 31.12 24.44 70.09
C THR A 593 31.12 25.95 69.84
N TYR A 594 30.58 26.41 68.70
CA TYR A 594 30.55 27.82 68.35
C TYR A 594 29.48 28.59 69.15
N THR A 595 29.88 29.71 69.76
CA THR A 595 29.05 30.43 70.73
C THR A 595 27.90 31.23 70.10
N ASP A 596 28.05 31.63 68.85
CA ASP A 596 27.12 32.51 68.11
C ASP A 596 26.31 31.78 67.03
N ILE A 597 26.45 30.46 66.88
CA ILE A 597 25.74 29.72 65.81
C ILE A 597 24.22 29.83 65.90
N ASN A 598 23.69 29.92 67.13
CA ASN A 598 22.25 30.05 67.41
C ASN A 598 21.67 31.40 66.97
N THR A 599 22.50 32.38 66.58
CA THR A 599 22.01 33.65 66.04
C THR A 599 21.67 33.56 64.56
N SER A 600 21.98 32.44 63.89
CA SER A 600 21.68 32.29 62.46
C SER A 600 20.20 32.01 62.21
N LYS A 601 19.65 32.64 61.15
CA LYS A 601 18.32 32.30 60.65
C LYS A 601 18.28 30.91 59.98
N TYR A 602 19.43 30.39 59.55
CA TYR A 602 19.60 29.06 58.96
C TYR A 602 20.35 28.10 59.88
N LEU A 603 20.04 28.13 61.18
CA LEU A 603 20.72 27.32 62.20
C LEU A 603 20.87 25.84 61.78
N THR A 604 19.80 25.22 61.29
CA THR A 604 19.83 23.82 60.87
C THR A 604 20.81 23.57 59.73
N ASP A 605 20.90 24.46 58.75
CA ASP A 605 21.81 24.31 57.61
C ASP A 605 23.26 24.59 58.01
N MET A 606 23.49 25.58 58.87
CA MET A 606 24.80 25.84 59.47
C MET A 606 25.33 24.62 60.21
N LEU A 607 24.50 24.00 61.06
CA LEU A 607 24.88 22.79 61.81
C LEU A 607 25.22 21.62 60.88
N LYS A 608 24.48 21.42 59.78
CA LYS A 608 24.78 20.38 58.79
C LYS A 608 26.14 20.58 58.13
N LEU A 609 26.51 21.81 57.80
CA LEU A 609 27.80 22.12 57.16
C LEU A 609 28.95 22.03 58.16
N VAL A 610 28.76 22.49 59.40
CA VAL A 610 29.74 22.33 60.49
C VAL A 610 30.01 20.86 60.77
N ALA A 611 28.95 20.05 60.84
CA ALA A 611 29.07 18.61 61.06
C ALA A 611 29.88 17.89 59.99
N ARG A 612 29.84 18.41 58.75
CA ARG A 612 30.58 17.87 57.60
C ARG A 612 31.97 18.48 57.44
N GLY A 613 32.36 19.44 58.29
CA GLY A 613 33.61 20.18 58.14
C GLY A 613 33.68 21.08 56.92
N VAL A 614 32.54 21.31 56.23
CA VAL A 614 32.45 22.20 55.06
C VAL A 614 32.59 23.65 55.52
N LEU A 615 31.86 24.02 56.58
CA LEU A 615 31.92 25.33 57.20
C LEU A 615 32.62 25.26 58.56
N ASN A 616 33.72 26.00 58.70
CA ASN A 616 34.44 26.14 59.96
C ASN A 616 34.26 27.55 60.51
N GLY A 617 34.25 27.67 61.83
CA GLY A 617 34.34 28.95 62.52
C GLY A 617 35.78 29.42 62.66
N TYR A 618 35.97 30.46 63.46
CA TYR A 618 37.25 31.12 63.69
C TYR A 618 37.88 30.64 65.01
N GLU A 619 39.14 31.01 65.24
CA GLU A 619 39.89 30.65 66.45
C GLU A 619 39.24 31.18 67.74
N ASP A 620 38.41 32.22 67.64
CA ASP A 620 37.66 32.82 68.75
C ASP A 620 36.39 32.05 69.15
N TYR A 621 36.20 30.82 68.64
CA TYR A 621 35.01 29.98 68.83
C TYR A 621 33.71 30.60 68.32
N THR A 622 33.78 31.54 67.37
CA THR A 622 32.60 32.06 66.66
C THR A 622 32.50 31.52 65.23
N ILE A 623 31.32 31.56 64.63
CA ILE A 623 31.07 31.22 63.23
C ILE A 623 30.61 32.41 62.39
N LYS A 624 30.28 33.54 63.02
CA LYS A 624 29.88 34.83 62.44
C LYS A 624 28.84 34.66 61.32
N PRO A 625 27.61 34.18 61.62
CA PRO A 625 26.63 33.82 60.59
C PRO A 625 26.32 34.93 59.58
N THR A 626 26.26 36.18 60.04
CA THR A 626 25.88 37.34 59.23
C THR A 626 27.05 38.04 58.55
N ASN A 627 28.30 37.61 58.79
CA ASN A 627 29.44 38.19 58.10
C ASN A 627 29.41 37.86 56.61
N TYR A 628 29.82 38.84 55.79
CA TYR A 628 30.02 38.64 54.36
C TYR A 628 31.20 37.72 54.10
N LEU A 629 31.09 36.94 53.02
CA LEU A 629 32.09 35.98 52.61
C LEU A 629 33.04 36.59 51.58
N THR A 630 34.35 36.51 51.84
CA THR A 630 35.37 36.89 50.84
C THR A 630 35.51 35.82 49.75
N ARG A 631 36.06 36.18 48.58
CA ARG A 631 36.32 35.22 47.48
C ARG A 631 37.21 34.06 47.92
N ALA A 632 38.24 34.33 48.71
CA ALA A 632 39.13 33.28 49.22
C ALA A 632 38.39 32.30 50.15
N GLU A 633 37.53 32.81 51.04
CA GLU A 633 36.73 31.97 51.93
C GLU A 633 35.69 31.15 51.16
N ALA A 634 35.04 31.74 50.15
CA ALA A 634 34.09 31.04 49.28
C ALA A 634 34.74 29.85 48.58
N VAL A 635 35.90 30.07 47.95
CA VAL A 635 36.67 29.00 47.30
C VAL A 635 37.07 27.91 48.28
N THR A 636 37.44 28.28 49.50
CA THR A 636 37.83 27.33 50.55
C THR A 636 36.66 26.49 51.05
N ILE A 637 35.46 27.06 51.14
CA ILE A 637 34.25 26.30 51.47
C ILE A 637 33.91 25.33 50.33
N LEU A 638 33.92 25.80 49.08
CA LEU A 638 33.57 25.00 47.90
C LEU A 638 34.56 23.85 47.67
N SER A 639 35.85 24.03 47.95
CA SER A 639 36.84 22.95 47.80
C SER A 639 36.61 21.79 48.77
N ARG A 640 36.08 22.06 49.98
CA ARG A 640 35.73 21.04 50.98
C ARG A 640 34.50 20.23 50.56
N ILE A 641 33.57 20.83 49.83
CA ILE A 641 32.45 20.12 49.21
C ILE A 641 33.00 19.07 48.23
N ARG A 642 33.96 19.45 47.39
CA ARG A 642 34.56 18.55 46.40
C ARG A 642 35.33 17.38 47.04
N GLY A 643 36.04 17.61 48.14
CA GLY A 643 36.79 16.56 48.86
C GLY A 643 35.93 15.57 49.65
N SER A 644 34.61 15.76 49.68
CA SER A 644 33.64 14.93 50.41
C SER A 644 32.84 13.97 49.51
N TYR A 645 33.13 13.93 48.21
CA TYR A 645 32.50 13.04 47.21
C TYR A 645 33.42 11.88 46.83
#